data_AF-K2G813-F1
#
_entry.id   AF-K2G813-F1
#
_cell.length_a   1.000
_cell.length_b   1.000
_cell.length_c   1.000
_cell.angle_alpha   90.00
_cell.angle_beta   90.00
_cell.angle_gamma   90.00
#
_symmetry.space_group_name_H-M   'P 1'
#
loop_
_entity.id
_entity.type
_entity.pdbx_description
1 polymer ?
#
loop_
_entity_poly.entity_id
_entity_poly.type
_entity_poly.pdbx_seq_one_letter_code
_entity_poly.pdbx_strand_id
1 'polypeptide(L)'
;MILNSKGHYFGSYRIVTKKYSGEDFSRKCFIFPGQGSAYPGMFKDQYASTNSIQEKFREADSLAKMKGLQKISDYILYPEKIEKEKLPIIRNLALFTMEVALFEVLISKRNIPEIITAHSFGEYAGLVASGIISFEEMFEIVYFRDSSCPIENSLGFMIAVGASEDEINAVLANEKFYISNLNSYEQTVISAEPGAIKDIEKILKENNIKYKILSDVPQPYHCLLLNDVKNKIEKYIEERKINLNKPQIPIFSSVIYKLIDKENFQEDDIKKILVNQIVFPVNFIFQISSIYELRCFNFIELNEKKLFSLFVRNILAEKEIKIDHIANILKIEKKENTKYISSENSKLFSLISKVIGEITGYEIEKISLEDRYQEDLGIDSIKKADILLTVLNESKINPGEGFNTSRFGSIADTINYLNSAEKENHVKSKQKKKTFFDRYVFTWQQEALDENFLTTEGGGESVVFELDDIYSDKEMILKKMTQLLERKDKIINIIIKAKDEEYQQNKIITFFNFWNALLKTAKPGKFNLVLLSFGNQCVCTDGYVSFFKSMKKELPDMFFKNIRFEKETTEKEIMNIVQKELRDPFSVDVLYREGKRFISKRKKADSLESQYEINKNSVILAIGGAKGITFSLIWNISRKYKPVIFLVGKSLENDSVVLENIKKLKEKNPEIYYESLDARDVDSLEKIFLKIKNKHKKIDIVINGAGVVNIGFIAEKSEKDAEHELSTKVAPAINVLELASKYDVKKVINFSSIISKYGSAGQSIYTLANEIVTGLTLKHPVGSIVHWPPWDGVGMTKHQGILKNLNEHGVSLLTPKKADELFACDLTSGNSNSIYYMDKDDDSLYGFSLNNFNAWHPLIGKLAQPLSLSQQNQVFEKSFDLANDTYLEDHKIDGTSYVPAAVSLAMFFCLAKMQNKGIPILENFVIHNPMIVKENSLKCKLMVEKKSDGYDFFINSNITNSSCQTKQNIFQEKKKKIDKLEKAFGEILVNSIYGEYYSQKSLYLGPVFQNIDKVFLDQYEKPFLRIDNSKMLPVLNLGFYDKFVQWVDVAFQALGATGLKNNKTYIPVRVAKISTFFENDISNILFVIPSVIKIDSVDIIGDVLIVNEDGEVLIELTGISMKSITSHVENKLKIVRYEKIDKI
;
A
#
# COMPACT_ATOMS: atom_id res chain seq x y z
N MET A 1 -20.39 6.16 32.09
CA MET A 1 -20.71 4.75 32.41
C MET A 1 -20.72 4.60 33.93
N ILE A 2 -21.67 3.84 34.47
CA ILE A 2 -21.83 3.53 35.90
C ILE A 2 -22.07 2.01 35.98
N LEU A 3 -21.52 1.30 36.97
CA LEU A 3 -21.74 -0.13 37.18
C LEU A 3 -23.10 -0.34 37.88
N ASN A 4 -23.97 -1.22 37.36
CA ASN A 4 -25.24 -1.56 38.01
C ASN A 4 -25.10 -2.73 38.98
N SER A 5 -26.16 -2.98 39.76
CA SER A 5 -26.24 -4.07 40.74
C SER A 5 -26.20 -5.48 40.14
N LYS A 6 -26.18 -5.62 38.82
CA LYS A 6 -26.02 -6.90 38.09
C LYS A 6 -24.64 -7.02 37.42
N GLY A 7 -23.68 -6.16 37.77
CA GLY A 7 -22.32 -6.19 37.20
C GLY A 7 -22.18 -5.63 35.78
N HIS A 8 -23.20 -4.96 35.24
CA HIS A 8 -23.16 -4.37 33.89
C HIS A 8 -22.92 -2.85 33.93
N TYR A 9 -22.12 -2.35 33.00
CA TYR A 9 -21.94 -0.90 32.80
C TYR A 9 -23.18 -0.29 32.11
N PHE A 10 -23.65 0.89 32.56
CA PHE A 10 -24.72 1.65 31.93
C PHE A 10 -24.33 3.12 31.70
N GLY A 11 -24.65 3.66 30.53
CA GLY A 11 -24.44 5.07 30.16
C GLY A 11 -24.65 5.33 28.67
N SER A 12 -25.07 6.53 28.28
CA SER A 12 -25.18 6.93 26.88
C SER A 12 -23.79 7.31 26.33
N TYR A 13 -23.39 6.70 25.21
CA TYR A 13 -22.23 7.10 24.43
C TYR A 13 -22.72 7.49 23.03
N ARG A 14 -22.11 8.53 22.46
CA ARG A 14 -22.41 9.01 21.11
C ARG A 14 -21.20 8.73 20.24
N ILE A 15 -21.35 7.82 19.28
CA ILE A 15 -20.35 7.65 18.22
C ILE A 15 -20.45 8.89 17.33
N VAL A 16 -19.46 9.78 17.42
CA VAL A 16 -19.36 10.94 16.53
C VAL A 16 -18.63 10.50 15.27
N THR A 17 -19.38 10.12 14.23
CA THR A 17 -18.85 9.93 12.87
C THR A 17 -18.64 11.30 12.19
N LYS A 18 -17.69 12.11 12.69
CA LYS A 18 -17.24 13.32 11.97
C LYS A 18 -16.17 12.97 10.92
N LYS A 19 -16.12 13.75 9.84
CA LYS A 19 -15.02 13.75 8.86
C LYS A 19 -13.69 14.01 9.60
N TYR A 20 -12.68 13.20 9.29
CA TYR A 20 -11.37 13.20 9.93
C TYR A 20 -10.38 14.01 9.08
N SER A 21 -9.75 14.98 9.72
CA SER A 21 -8.53 15.68 9.31
C SER A 21 -7.45 15.26 10.31
N GLY A 22 -6.29 14.77 9.86
CA GLY A 22 -5.26 14.08 10.66
C GLY A 22 -4.77 14.77 11.95
N GLU A 23 -4.11 13.96 12.80
CA GLU A 23 -3.50 14.20 14.13
C GLU A 23 -4.37 13.98 15.39
N ASP A 24 -5.51 13.28 15.32
CA ASP A 24 -6.28 12.96 16.52
C ASP A 24 -6.10 11.49 17.02
N PHE A 25 -5.27 11.29 18.05
CA PHE A 25 -5.13 10.04 18.83
C PHE A 25 -6.20 9.90 19.94
N SER A 26 -7.28 10.68 19.90
CA SER A 26 -8.37 10.63 20.89
C SER A 26 -9.06 9.26 20.91
N ARG A 27 -9.19 8.61 19.75
CA ARG A 27 -9.85 7.32 19.61
C ARG A 27 -8.92 6.17 20.02
N LYS A 28 -9.31 5.50 21.10
CA LYS A 28 -8.57 4.46 21.80
C LYS A 28 -9.16 3.09 21.54
N CYS A 29 -8.26 2.15 21.24
CA CYS A 29 -8.55 0.73 21.20
C CYS A 29 -7.91 0.06 22.42
N PHE A 30 -8.70 -0.58 23.27
CA PHE A 30 -8.17 -1.37 24.38
C PHE A 30 -7.96 -2.81 23.91
N ILE A 31 -6.74 -3.32 24.11
CA ILE A 31 -6.33 -4.68 23.73
C ILE A 31 -6.28 -5.55 24.99
N PHE A 32 -7.18 -6.53 25.06
CA PHE A 32 -7.18 -7.58 26.07
C PHE A 32 -6.26 -8.73 25.62
N PRO A 33 -5.15 -8.97 26.33
CA PRO A 33 -4.14 -9.92 25.89
C PRO A 33 -4.56 -11.39 26.11
N GLY A 34 -3.85 -12.33 25.47
CA GLY A 34 -4.13 -13.76 25.63
C GLY A 34 -3.40 -14.43 26.82
N GLN A 35 -3.72 -15.71 27.07
CA GLN A 35 -3.21 -16.52 28.19
C GLN A 35 -1.68 -16.58 28.33
N GLY A 36 -0.91 -16.42 27.25
CA GLY A 36 0.58 -16.36 27.30
C GLY A 36 1.15 -15.16 28.07
N SER A 37 0.27 -14.23 28.44
CA SER A 37 0.59 -13.08 29.28
C SER A 37 0.74 -13.43 30.74
N ALA A 38 -0.03 -14.40 31.22
CA ALA A 38 -0.05 -14.79 32.62
C ALA A 38 1.30 -15.37 33.06
N TYR A 39 1.69 -15.04 34.28
CA TYR A 39 2.82 -15.65 34.96
C TYR A 39 2.59 -15.61 36.47
N PRO A 40 3.12 -16.58 37.23
CA PRO A 40 3.09 -16.56 38.69
C PRO A 40 3.52 -15.22 39.27
N GLY A 41 2.67 -14.60 40.10
CA GLY A 41 2.98 -13.31 40.71
C GLY A 41 2.79 -12.08 39.82
N MET A 42 2.11 -12.20 38.67
CA MET A 42 1.78 -11.05 37.82
C MET A 42 1.01 -9.97 38.58
N PHE A 43 1.29 -8.69 38.29
CA PHE A 43 0.58 -7.54 38.87
C PHE A 43 0.57 -7.49 40.42
N LYS A 44 1.54 -8.12 41.10
CA LYS A 44 1.59 -8.18 42.56
C LYS A 44 1.61 -6.80 43.22
N ASP A 45 2.34 -5.86 42.63
CA ASP A 45 2.40 -4.47 43.10
C ASP A 45 1.04 -3.78 42.99
N GLN A 46 0.38 -3.90 41.83
CA GLN A 46 -0.88 -3.26 41.51
C GLN A 46 -2.02 -3.85 42.34
N TYR A 47 -2.01 -5.17 42.52
CA TYR A 47 -2.91 -5.84 43.45
C TYR A 47 -2.73 -5.32 44.88
N ALA A 48 -1.49 -5.17 45.35
CA ALA A 48 -1.21 -4.65 46.69
C ALA A 48 -1.60 -3.17 46.86
N SER A 49 -1.44 -2.35 45.82
CA SER A 49 -1.63 -0.89 45.89
C SER A 49 -3.02 -0.38 45.50
N THR A 50 -3.90 -1.21 44.91
CA THR A 50 -5.16 -0.73 44.32
C THR A 50 -6.39 -1.49 44.86
N ASN A 51 -7.21 -0.80 45.68
CA ASN A 51 -8.37 -1.40 46.35
C ASN A 51 -9.41 -2.00 45.39
N SER A 52 -9.73 -1.34 44.28
CA SER A 52 -10.71 -1.86 43.32
C SER A 52 -10.25 -3.18 42.67
N ILE A 53 -8.94 -3.36 42.47
CA ILE A 53 -8.38 -4.63 42.02
C ILE A 53 -8.59 -5.70 43.11
N GLN A 54 -8.31 -5.39 44.37
CA GLN A 54 -8.55 -6.32 45.47
C GLN A 54 -10.03 -6.70 45.61
N GLU A 55 -10.95 -5.75 45.44
CA GLU A 55 -12.39 -6.00 45.49
C GLU A 55 -12.83 -6.97 44.38
N LYS A 56 -12.40 -6.76 43.14
CA LYS A 56 -12.69 -7.67 42.04
C LYS A 56 -12.12 -9.08 42.29
N PHE A 57 -10.95 -9.18 42.91
CA PHE A 57 -10.40 -10.46 43.31
C PHE A 57 -11.11 -11.11 44.50
N ARG A 58 -11.71 -10.35 45.43
CA ARG A 58 -12.56 -10.92 46.49
C ARG A 58 -13.83 -11.54 45.91
N GLU A 59 -14.40 -10.90 44.89
CA GLU A 59 -15.52 -11.43 44.12
C GLU A 59 -15.12 -12.75 43.43
N ALA A 60 -14.00 -12.75 42.70
CA ALA A 60 -13.44 -13.95 42.07
C ALA A 60 -13.11 -15.07 43.07
N ASP A 61 -12.53 -14.75 44.22
CA ASP A 61 -12.21 -15.72 45.28
C ASP A 61 -13.49 -16.35 45.87
N SER A 62 -14.57 -15.57 45.94
CA SER A 62 -15.87 -16.07 46.41
C SER A 62 -16.50 -17.04 45.40
N LEU A 63 -16.44 -16.71 44.11
CA LEU A 63 -16.87 -17.60 43.02
C LEU A 63 -16.02 -18.88 42.97
N ALA A 64 -14.70 -18.76 43.07
CA ALA A 64 -13.76 -19.88 43.09
C ALA A 64 -14.02 -20.84 44.27
N LYS A 65 -14.30 -20.28 45.45
CA LYS A 65 -14.67 -21.07 46.63
C LYS A 65 -15.92 -21.91 46.40
N MET A 66 -16.95 -21.37 45.73
CA MET A 66 -18.16 -22.13 45.38
C MET A 66 -17.88 -23.29 44.40
N LYS A 67 -16.75 -23.24 43.68
CA LYS A 67 -16.28 -24.31 42.78
C LYS A 67 -15.27 -25.27 43.41
N GLY A 68 -14.94 -25.10 44.69
CA GLY A 68 -13.92 -25.92 45.36
C GLY A 68 -12.48 -25.63 44.89
N LEU A 69 -12.24 -24.45 44.30
CA LEU A 69 -10.91 -23.99 43.93
C LEU A 69 -10.21 -23.26 45.08
N GLN A 70 -8.88 -23.19 45.02
CA GLN A 70 -8.10 -22.25 45.82
C GLN A 70 -8.43 -20.80 45.42
N LYS A 71 -8.03 -19.84 46.25
CA LYS A 71 -8.25 -18.43 45.95
C LYS A 71 -7.55 -18.07 44.65
N ILE A 72 -8.24 -17.33 43.80
CA ILE A 72 -7.69 -16.81 42.55
C ILE A 72 -6.58 -15.80 42.86
N SER A 73 -6.72 -15.05 43.95
CA SER A 73 -5.68 -14.14 44.46
C SER A 73 -4.37 -14.83 44.85
N ASP A 74 -4.39 -16.13 45.18
CA ASP A 74 -3.17 -16.89 45.49
C ASP A 74 -2.24 -16.99 44.26
N TYR A 75 -2.75 -16.90 43.03
CA TYR A 75 -1.91 -16.91 41.82
C TYR A 75 -0.98 -15.69 41.74
N ILE A 76 -1.39 -14.59 42.38
CA ILE A 76 -0.62 -13.35 42.46
C ILE A 76 0.23 -13.33 43.74
N LEU A 77 -0.34 -13.74 44.87
CA LEU A 77 0.28 -13.57 46.18
C LEU A 77 1.22 -14.72 46.56
N TYR A 78 0.77 -15.95 46.34
CA TYR A 78 1.38 -17.20 46.81
C TYR A 78 1.32 -18.30 45.74
N PRO A 79 1.81 -18.04 44.50
CA PRO A 79 1.64 -18.98 43.39
C PRO A 79 2.26 -20.36 43.65
N GLU A 80 3.27 -20.44 44.51
CA GLU A 80 3.91 -21.68 44.94
C GLU A 80 2.98 -22.62 45.72
N LYS A 81 1.88 -22.11 46.28
CA LYS A 81 0.90 -22.89 47.03
C LYS A 81 -0.21 -23.47 46.18
N ILE A 82 -0.25 -23.14 44.89
CA ILE A 82 -1.30 -23.63 43.99
C ILE A 82 -1.03 -25.09 43.62
N GLU A 83 -2.05 -25.93 43.82
CA GLU A 83 -2.04 -27.32 43.40
C GLU A 83 -1.82 -27.43 41.88
N LYS A 84 -0.85 -28.24 41.45
CA LYS A 84 -0.47 -28.38 40.03
C LYS A 84 -1.66 -28.70 39.12
N GLU A 85 -2.59 -29.53 39.59
CA GLU A 85 -3.79 -29.96 38.85
C GLU A 85 -4.78 -28.82 38.62
N LYS A 86 -4.85 -27.85 39.54
CA LYS A 86 -5.75 -26.68 39.46
C LYS A 86 -5.08 -25.46 38.83
N LEU A 87 -3.75 -25.47 38.70
CA LEU A 87 -2.95 -24.35 38.20
C LEU A 87 -3.43 -23.81 36.84
N PRO A 88 -3.78 -24.64 35.83
CA PRO A 88 -4.26 -24.11 34.53
C PRO A 88 -5.53 -23.26 34.66
N ILE A 89 -6.50 -23.75 35.44
CA ILE A 89 -7.80 -23.10 35.67
C ILE A 89 -7.59 -21.82 36.48
N ILE A 90 -6.84 -21.89 37.58
CA ILE A 90 -6.58 -20.74 38.46
C ILE A 90 -5.81 -19.64 37.73
N ARG A 91 -4.81 -19.99 36.90
CA ARG A 91 -4.06 -19.02 36.09
C ARG A 91 -4.97 -18.21 35.17
N ASN A 92 -5.84 -18.91 34.43
CA ASN A 92 -6.72 -18.29 33.44
C ASN A 92 -7.81 -17.44 34.10
N LEU A 93 -8.40 -17.92 35.20
CA LEU A 93 -9.33 -17.12 36.01
C LEU A 93 -8.64 -15.89 36.63
N ALA A 94 -7.38 -16.01 37.06
CA ALA A 94 -6.62 -14.87 37.59
C ALA A 94 -6.32 -13.83 36.51
N LEU A 95 -5.97 -14.27 35.29
CA LEU A 95 -5.76 -13.37 34.15
C LEU A 95 -7.05 -12.64 33.78
N PHE A 96 -8.14 -13.39 33.58
CA PHE A 96 -9.46 -12.84 33.30
C PHE A 96 -9.89 -11.81 34.36
N THR A 97 -9.74 -12.16 35.65
CA THR A 97 -10.09 -11.27 36.77
C THR A 97 -9.25 -9.99 36.77
N MET A 98 -7.94 -10.10 36.53
CA MET A 98 -7.05 -8.95 36.47
C MET A 98 -7.35 -8.04 35.29
N GLU A 99 -7.60 -8.59 34.10
CA GLU A 99 -7.94 -7.82 32.91
C GLU A 99 -9.23 -7.03 33.08
N VAL A 100 -10.26 -7.65 33.66
CA VAL A 100 -11.51 -6.97 34.01
C VAL A 100 -11.23 -5.89 35.05
N ALA A 101 -10.51 -6.19 36.13
CA ALA A 101 -10.20 -5.22 37.18
C ALA A 101 -9.43 -3.99 36.66
N LEU A 102 -8.45 -4.21 35.78
CA LEU A 102 -7.67 -3.16 35.13
C LEU A 102 -8.53 -2.28 34.23
N PHE A 103 -9.47 -2.89 33.49
CA PHE A 103 -10.47 -2.14 32.73
C PHE A 103 -11.32 -1.26 33.65
N GLU A 104 -11.85 -1.79 34.76
CA GLU A 104 -12.67 -1.01 35.70
C GLU A 104 -11.89 0.19 36.26
N VAL A 105 -10.61 -0.03 36.60
CA VAL A 105 -9.70 1.05 37.04
C VAL A 105 -9.57 2.12 35.96
N LEU A 106 -9.32 1.75 34.70
CA LEU A 106 -9.20 2.72 33.60
C LEU A 106 -10.50 3.51 33.36
N ILE A 107 -11.65 2.83 33.37
CA ILE A 107 -12.96 3.47 33.21
C ILE A 107 -13.24 4.44 34.38
N SER A 108 -12.89 4.07 35.62
CA SER A 108 -13.07 4.93 36.80
C SER A 108 -12.28 6.24 36.69
N LYS A 109 -11.12 6.20 36.01
CA LYS A 109 -10.28 7.36 35.70
C LYS A 109 -10.74 8.13 34.45
N ARG A 110 -11.95 7.88 33.96
CA ARG A 110 -12.54 8.45 32.73
C ARG A 110 -11.76 8.15 31.45
N ASN A 111 -10.98 7.07 31.42
CA ASN A 111 -10.26 6.61 30.23
C ASN A 111 -11.11 5.55 29.49
N ILE A 112 -12.06 6.02 28.69
CA ILE A 112 -13.03 5.16 27.98
C ILE A 112 -12.50 4.85 26.57
N PRO A 113 -12.49 3.59 26.12
CA PRO A 113 -12.17 3.24 24.74
C PRO A 113 -13.35 3.38 23.78
N GLU A 114 -13.04 3.66 22.52
CA GLU A 114 -14.00 3.65 21.41
C GLU A 114 -14.25 2.24 20.89
N ILE A 115 -13.22 1.38 20.94
CA ILE A 115 -13.29 -0.01 20.48
C ILE A 115 -12.52 -0.89 21.47
N ILE A 116 -13.08 -2.04 21.81
CA ILE A 116 -12.39 -3.11 22.52
C ILE A 116 -11.98 -4.18 21.50
N THR A 117 -10.79 -4.71 21.66
CA THR A 117 -10.34 -5.88 20.92
C THR A 117 -9.63 -6.82 21.87
N ALA A 118 -9.56 -8.09 21.49
CA ALA A 118 -8.93 -9.09 22.33
C ALA A 118 -8.18 -10.12 21.50
N HIS A 119 -7.12 -10.68 22.09
CA HIS A 119 -6.36 -11.78 21.53
C HIS A 119 -6.68 -13.08 22.28
N SER A 120 -7.19 -14.09 21.55
CA SER A 120 -7.40 -15.42 22.11
C SER A 120 -8.23 -15.37 23.40
N PHE A 121 -7.69 -15.83 24.52
CA PHE A 121 -8.35 -15.93 25.81
C PHE A 121 -8.86 -14.57 26.34
N GLY A 122 -8.22 -13.46 25.98
CA GLY A 122 -8.66 -12.13 26.40
C GLY A 122 -10.06 -11.76 25.89
N GLU A 123 -10.62 -12.50 24.92
CA GLU A 123 -11.95 -12.24 24.36
C GLU A 123 -13.05 -12.42 25.41
N TYR A 124 -12.85 -13.30 26.39
CA TYR A 124 -13.76 -13.43 27.54
C TYR A 124 -13.81 -12.17 28.40
N ALA A 125 -12.64 -11.58 28.71
CA ALA A 125 -12.57 -10.31 29.44
C ALA A 125 -13.11 -9.14 28.59
N GLY A 126 -12.82 -9.14 27.27
CA GLY A 126 -13.34 -8.16 26.34
C GLY A 126 -14.87 -8.14 26.27
N LEU A 127 -15.52 -9.31 26.24
CA LEU A 127 -16.98 -9.42 26.26
C LEU A 127 -17.59 -8.85 27.55
N VAL A 128 -16.96 -9.10 28.71
CA VAL A 128 -17.38 -8.50 29.99
C VAL A 128 -17.17 -6.98 29.98
N ALA A 129 -16.00 -6.51 29.54
CA ALA A 129 -15.67 -5.09 29.45
C ALA A 129 -16.59 -4.33 28.48
N SER A 130 -17.05 -4.98 27.40
CA SER A 130 -18.05 -4.42 26.48
C SER A 130 -19.46 -4.32 27.08
N GLY A 131 -19.69 -4.96 28.23
CA GLY A 131 -20.98 -5.00 28.92
C GLY A 131 -21.98 -6.01 28.35
N ILE A 132 -21.53 -6.94 27.49
CA ILE A 132 -22.40 -7.96 26.87
C ILE A 132 -22.83 -9.02 27.89
N ILE A 133 -21.94 -9.39 28.80
CA ILE A 133 -22.15 -10.48 29.77
C ILE A 133 -21.54 -10.09 31.11
N SER A 134 -22.16 -10.54 32.20
CA SER A 134 -21.70 -10.25 33.55
C SER A 134 -20.35 -10.93 33.86
N PHE A 135 -19.61 -10.38 34.82
CA PHE A 135 -18.36 -10.97 35.29
C PHE A 135 -18.59 -12.37 35.85
N GLU A 136 -19.65 -12.55 36.63
CA GLU A 136 -20.02 -13.79 37.30
C GLU A 136 -20.41 -14.88 36.30
N GLU A 137 -21.26 -14.57 35.31
CA GLU A 137 -21.62 -15.55 34.27
C GLU A 137 -20.40 -15.94 33.44
N MET A 138 -19.55 -14.98 33.07
CA MET A 138 -18.34 -15.26 32.29
C MET A 138 -17.31 -16.04 33.09
N PHE A 139 -17.10 -15.73 34.37
CA PHE A 139 -16.19 -16.47 35.27
C PHE A 139 -16.53 -17.96 35.27
N GLU A 140 -17.82 -18.27 35.32
CA GLU A 140 -18.32 -19.62 35.30
C GLU A 140 -18.17 -20.32 33.94
N ILE A 141 -18.27 -19.58 32.84
CA ILE A 141 -18.00 -20.09 31.48
C ILE A 141 -16.51 -20.41 31.33
N VAL A 142 -15.64 -19.51 31.79
CA VAL A 142 -14.18 -19.72 31.80
C VAL A 142 -13.80 -20.92 32.67
N TYR A 143 -14.40 -21.03 33.87
CA TYR A 143 -14.21 -22.20 34.74
C TYR A 143 -14.62 -23.49 34.03
N PHE A 144 -15.79 -23.52 33.39
CA PHE A 144 -16.29 -24.71 32.69
C PHE A 144 -15.41 -25.08 31.48
N ARG A 145 -15.00 -24.08 30.69
CA ARG A 145 -14.08 -24.24 29.55
C ARG A 145 -12.80 -24.93 29.99
N ASP A 146 -12.15 -24.42 31.03
CA ASP A 146 -10.85 -24.94 31.46
C ASP A 146 -10.97 -26.26 32.20
N SER A 147 -12.04 -26.47 32.97
CA SER A 147 -12.33 -27.76 33.63
C SER A 147 -12.69 -28.87 32.63
N SER A 148 -13.15 -28.51 31.44
CA SER A 148 -13.46 -29.46 30.36
C SER A 148 -12.24 -29.90 29.57
N CYS A 149 -11.12 -29.18 29.71
CA CYS A 149 -9.84 -29.53 29.10
C CYS A 149 -9.14 -30.64 29.90
N PRO A 150 -8.39 -31.54 29.25
CA PRO A 150 -7.48 -32.44 29.97
C PRO A 150 -6.46 -31.66 30.81
N ILE A 151 -5.97 -32.26 31.90
CA ILE A 151 -4.94 -31.63 32.74
C ILE A 151 -3.56 -31.73 32.07
N GLU A 152 -3.29 -32.87 31.42
CA GLU A 152 -2.05 -33.11 30.68
C GLU A 152 -2.18 -32.65 29.23
N ASN A 153 -1.05 -32.33 28.61
CA ASN A 153 -0.95 -31.92 27.19
C ASN A 153 -1.05 -33.15 26.26
N SER A 154 -2.05 -34.01 26.49
CA SER A 154 -2.23 -35.28 25.80
C SER A 154 -2.78 -35.12 24.38
N LEU A 155 -3.45 -34.00 24.10
CA LEU A 155 -4.07 -33.73 22.80
C LEU A 155 -3.09 -33.17 21.77
N GLY A 156 -2.06 -32.45 22.18
CA GLY A 156 -1.13 -31.78 21.27
C GLY A 156 -0.41 -30.62 21.93
N PHE A 157 0.47 -29.96 21.19
CA PHE A 157 1.28 -28.85 21.71
C PHE A 157 1.23 -27.67 20.75
N MET A 158 1.39 -26.46 21.29
CA MET A 158 1.52 -25.24 20.51
C MET A 158 2.99 -24.86 20.32
N ILE A 159 3.33 -24.39 19.12
CA ILE A 159 4.68 -23.98 18.72
C ILE A 159 4.60 -22.57 18.13
N ALA A 160 5.27 -21.61 18.76
CA ALA A 160 5.44 -20.27 18.20
C ALA A 160 6.60 -20.31 17.19
N VAL A 161 6.32 -19.95 15.94
CA VAL A 161 7.26 -20.02 14.83
C VAL A 161 7.46 -18.61 14.28
N GLY A 162 8.72 -18.17 14.21
CA GLY A 162 9.14 -16.88 13.69
C GLY A 162 9.17 -16.85 12.17
N ALA A 163 8.01 -17.14 11.56
CA ALA A 163 7.80 -17.19 10.13
C ALA A 163 6.32 -16.88 9.82
N SER A 164 6.07 -16.46 8.59
CA SER A 164 4.74 -16.28 8.03
C SER A 164 4.01 -17.61 7.85
N GLU A 165 2.69 -17.57 7.73
CA GLU A 165 1.86 -18.74 7.44
C GLU A 165 2.34 -19.48 6.17
N ASP A 166 2.69 -18.72 5.12
CA ASP A 166 3.16 -19.26 3.85
C ASP A 166 4.49 -20.02 4.00
N GLU A 167 5.43 -19.47 4.77
CA GLU A 167 6.73 -20.11 5.05
C GLU A 167 6.56 -21.40 5.86
N ILE A 168 5.66 -21.39 6.85
CA ILE A 168 5.38 -22.58 7.66
C ILE A 168 4.70 -23.66 6.82
N ASN A 169 3.69 -23.30 6.04
CA ASN A 169 3.01 -24.22 5.12
C ASN A 169 3.97 -24.80 4.08
N ALA A 170 4.96 -24.01 3.62
CA ALA A 170 5.98 -24.50 2.70
C ALA A 170 6.96 -25.47 3.38
N VAL A 171 7.46 -25.13 4.55
CA VAL A 171 8.49 -25.91 5.27
C VAL A 171 7.91 -27.18 5.90
N LEU A 172 6.68 -27.13 6.39
CA LEU A 172 6.00 -28.24 7.06
C LEU A 172 4.96 -28.94 6.16
N ALA A 173 5.07 -28.83 4.83
CA ALA A 173 4.06 -29.32 3.88
C ALA A 173 3.67 -30.81 4.03
N ASN A 174 4.54 -31.63 4.62
CA ASN A 174 4.32 -33.07 4.87
C ASN A 174 3.91 -33.40 6.31
N GLU A 175 3.91 -32.42 7.21
CA GLU A 175 3.55 -32.61 8.61
C GLU A 175 2.09 -32.21 8.85
N LYS A 176 1.43 -32.91 9.78
CA LYS A 176 0.06 -32.54 10.18
C LYS A 176 0.13 -31.53 11.32
N PHE A 177 -0.29 -30.31 11.04
CA PHE A 177 -0.42 -29.24 12.03
C PHE A 177 -1.64 -28.37 11.71
N TYR A 178 -1.97 -27.49 12.64
CA TYR A 178 -3.04 -26.50 12.53
C TYR A 178 -2.45 -25.10 12.75
N ILE A 179 -2.86 -24.14 11.92
CA ILE A 179 -2.58 -22.72 12.21
C ILE A 179 -3.49 -22.30 13.37
N SER A 180 -2.90 -21.87 14.48
CA SER A 180 -3.63 -21.48 15.68
C SER A 180 -3.69 -19.96 15.86
N ASN A 181 -2.60 -19.26 15.55
CA ASN A 181 -2.58 -17.80 15.64
C ASN A 181 -1.71 -17.17 14.53
N LEU A 182 -2.27 -16.22 13.80
CA LEU A 182 -1.54 -15.28 12.94
C LEU A 182 -1.32 -13.99 13.73
N ASN A 183 -0.20 -13.90 14.47
CA ASN A 183 0.05 -12.79 15.40
C ASN A 183 0.67 -11.57 14.70
N SER A 184 1.53 -11.79 13.72
CA SER A 184 2.10 -10.73 12.86
C SER A 184 2.63 -11.36 11.57
N TYR A 185 3.05 -10.55 10.59
CA TYR A 185 3.64 -11.07 9.35
C TYR A 185 4.92 -11.89 9.57
N GLU A 186 5.56 -11.78 10.74
CA GLU A 186 6.81 -12.46 11.10
C GLU A 186 6.63 -13.53 12.19
N GLN A 187 5.41 -13.74 12.70
CA GLN A 187 5.16 -14.73 13.74
C GLN A 187 3.81 -15.39 13.55
N THR A 188 3.83 -16.71 13.49
CA THR A 188 2.65 -17.59 13.50
C THR A 188 2.77 -18.64 14.59
N VAL A 189 1.66 -19.01 15.24
CA VAL A 189 1.61 -20.12 16.19
C VAL A 189 0.86 -21.28 15.55
N ILE A 190 1.46 -22.47 15.60
CA ILE A 190 0.85 -23.71 15.14
C ILE A 190 0.56 -24.66 16.29
N SER A 191 -0.43 -25.53 16.11
CA SER A 191 -0.72 -26.64 17.01
C SER A 191 -0.52 -27.97 16.29
N ALA A 192 0.07 -28.95 16.96
CA ALA A 192 0.29 -30.28 16.39
C ALA A 192 0.07 -31.38 17.42
N GLU A 193 -0.28 -32.57 16.96
CA GLU A 193 -0.41 -33.77 17.80
C GLU A 193 0.96 -34.14 18.41
N PRO A 194 1.00 -34.82 19.58
CA PRO A 194 2.26 -35.12 20.26
C PRO A 194 3.29 -35.88 19.41
N GLY A 195 2.81 -36.74 18.49
CA GLY A 195 3.65 -37.52 17.59
C GLY A 195 4.41 -36.70 16.55
N ALA A 196 3.87 -35.55 16.11
CA ALA A 196 4.43 -34.76 15.02
C ALA A 196 5.48 -33.73 15.48
N ILE A 197 5.61 -33.48 16.79
CA ILE A 197 6.42 -32.37 17.30
C ILE A 197 7.90 -32.54 17.00
N LYS A 198 8.44 -33.75 17.21
CA LYS A 198 9.87 -34.01 16.99
C LYS A 198 10.27 -33.79 15.54
N ASP A 199 9.39 -34.19 14.62
CA ASP A 199 9.61 -34.05 13.18
C ASP A 199 9.48 -32.58 12.76
N ILE A 200 8.44 -31.88 13.23
CA ILE A 200 8.28 -30.43 13.02
C ILE A 200 9.50 -29.66 13.56
N GLU A 201 9.93 -29.93 14.79
CA GLU A 201 11.12 -29.27 15.36
C GLU A 201 12.37 -29.52 14.54
N LYS A 202 12.58 -30.76 14.09
CA LYS A 202 13.72 -31.12 13.26
C LYS A 202 13.70 -30.34 11.95
N ILE A 203 12.56 -30.30 11.27
CA ILE A 203 12.40 -29.58 10.01
C ILE A 203 12.62 -28.07 10.19
N LEU A 204 12.06 -27.47 11.25
CA LEU A 204 12.26 -26.04 11.55
C LEU A 204 13.74 -25.72 11.85
N LYS A 205 14.44 -26.60 12.58
CA LYS A 205 15.89 -26.48 12.82
C LYS A 205 16.69 -26.56 11.52
N GLU A 206 16.41 -27.53 10.66
CA GLU A 206 17.10 -27.74 9.39
C GLU A 206 16.93 -26.54 8.43
N ASN A 207 15.78 -25.86 8.50
CA ASN A 207 15.48 -24.67 7.71
C ASN A 207 15.89 -23.34 8.38
N ASN A 208 16.60 -23.38 9.52
CA ASN A 208 17.00 -22.20 10.29
C ASN A 208 15.83 -21.28 10.71
N ILE A 209 14.63 -21.83 10.86
CA ILE A 209 13.47 -21.06 11.32
C ILE A 209 13.48 -21.04 12.85
N LYS A 210 13.40 -19.84 13.44
CA LYS A 210 13.30 -19.69 14.88
C LYS A 210 11.95 -20.20 15.36
N TYR A 211 11.95 -21.03 16.39
CA TYR A 211 10.71 -21.52 16.98
C TYR A 211 10.86 -21.71 18.49
N LYS A 212 9.71 -21.79 19.18
CA LYS A 212 9.62 -22.11 20.61
C LYS A 212 8.37 -22.95 20.87
N ILE A 213 8.56 -24.14 21.44
CA ILE A 213 7.44 -24.91 22.00
C ILE A 213 6.92 -24.17 23.23
N LEU A 214 5.61 -23.97 23.27
CA LEU A 214 4.92 -23.28 24.37
C LEU A 214 4.58 -24.29 25.46
N SER A 215 5.60 -24.83 26.14
CA SER A 215 5.45 -25.87 27.17
C SER A 215 4.55 -25.47 28.34
N ASP A 216 4.42 -24.17 28.60
CA ASP A 216 3.60 -23.64 29.69
C ASP A 216 2.10 -23.52 29.31
N VAL A 217 1.77 -23.78 28.04
CA VAL A 217 0.41 -23.80 27.52
C VAL A 217 -0.11 -25.24 27.54
N PRO A 218 -1.18 -25.52 28.31
CA PRO A 218 -1.55 -26.87 28.69
C PRO A 218 -2.31 -27.64 27.61
N GLN A 219 -2.72 -26.99 26.52
CA GLN A 219 -3.53 -27.58 25.45
C GLN A 219 -3.20 -26.96 24.07
N PRO A 220 -3.48 -27.66 22.96
CA PRO A 220 -3.35 -27.15 21.60
C PRO A 220 -4.54 -26.25 21.22
N TYR A 221 -4.59 -25.03 21.78
CA TYR A 221 -5.69 -24.10 21.54
C TYR A 221 -5.81 -23.66 20.07
N HIS A 222 -7.01 -23.24 19.67
CA HIS A 222 -7.32 -22.76 18.32
C HIS A 222 -7.07 -23.81 17.24
N CYS A 223 -7.43 -25.06 17.52
CA CYS A 223 -7.44 -26.10 16.51
C CYS A 223 -8.49 -27.17 16.78
N LEU A 224 -8.74 -28.02 15.78
CA LEU A 224 -9.75 -29.06 15.83
C LEU A 224 -9.44 -30.19 16.84
N LEU A 225 -8.23 -30.26 17.41
CA LEU A 225 -7.91 -31.22 18.48
C LEU A 225 -8.75 -30.99 19.76
N LEU A 226 -9.32 -29.79 19.93
CA LEU A 226 -10.19 -29.45 21.04
C LEU A 226 -11.69 -29.53 20.69
N ASN A 227 -12.06 -30.17 19.58
CA ASN A 227 -13.47 -30.24 19.16
C ASN A 227 -14.38 -30.92 20.20
N ASP A 228 -13.87 -31.92 20.93
CA ASP A 228 -14.62 -32.54 22.03
C ASP A 228 -14.88 -31.57 23.18
N VAL A 229 -13.93 -30.69 23.48
CA VAL A 229 -14.09 -29.63 24.49
C VAL A 229 -15.07 -28.58 24.00
N LYS A 230 -14.97 -28.17 22.72
CA LYS A 230 -15.94 -27.28 22.07
C LYS A 230 -17.37 -27.81 22.20
N ASN A 231 -17.59 -29.09 21.89
CA ASN A 231 -18.93 -29.71 21.98
C ASN A 231 -19.48 -29.70 23.42
N LYS A 232 -18.61 -29.91 24.44
CA LYS A 232 -19.01 -29.77 25.85
C LYS A 232 -19.41 -28.33 26.19
N ILE A 233 -18.65 -27.35 25.70
CA ILE A 233 -18.95 -25.92 25.90
C ILE A 233 -20.28 -25.57 25.22
N GLU A 234 -20.49 -25.98 23.97
CA GLU A 234 -21.74 -25.76 23.23
C GLU A 234 -22.95 -26.23 24.02
N LYS A 235 -22.92 -27.49 24.48
CA LYS A 235 -23.99 -28.06 25.31
C LYS A 235 -24.21 -27.26 26.61
N TYR A 236 -23.14 -26.86 27.29
CA TYR A 236 -23.22 -26.06 28.51
C TYR A 236 -23.87 -24.68 28.28
N ILE A 237 -23.49 -24.02 27.18
CA ILE A 237 -24.03 -22.71 26.78
C ILE A 237 -25.53 -22.82 26.45
N GLU A 238 -25.93 -23.87 25.75
CA GLU A 238 -27.34 -24.15 25.41
C GLU A 238 -28.21 -24.42 26.65
N GLU A 239 -27.71 -25.21 27.61
CA GLU A 239 -28.46 -25.59 28.81
C GLU A 239 -28.65 -24.44 29.80
N ARG A 240 -27.68 -23.52 29.91
CA ARG A 240 -27.61 -22.54 31.01
C ARG A 240 -28.47 -21.29 30.82
N LYS A 241 -29.00 -21.02 29.61
CA LYS A 241 -29.73 -19.77 29.26
C LYS A 241 -29.02 -18.50 29.73
N ILE A 242 -27.87 -18.20 29.11
CA ILE A 242 -27.00 -17.07 29.46
C ILE A 242 -27.71 -15.74 29.19
N ASN A 243 -27.58 -14.79 30.12
CA ASN A 243 -28.12 -13.46 29.92
C ASN A 243 -27.13 -12.59 29.13
N LEU A 244 -27.55 -12.18 27.94
CA LEU A 244 -26.75 -11.32 27.08
C LEU A 244 -27.38 -9.93 26.96
N ASN A 245 -26.55 -8.90 27.02
CA ASN A 245 -26.93 -7.51 26.81
C ASN A 245 -26.27 -6.96 25.55
N LYS A 246 -26.87 -5.91 24.99
CA LYS A 246 -26.23 -5.17 23.90
C LYS A 246 -24.93 -4.51 24.40
N PRO A 247 -23.87 -4.49 23.57
CA PRO A 247 -22.60 -3.87 23.95
C PRO A 247 -22.76 -2.37 24.23
N GLN A 248 -22.13 -1.93 25.31
CA GLN A 248 -21.94 -0.53 25.65
C GLN A 248 -20.66 0.05 25.05
N ILE A 249 -19.72 -0.79 24.66
CA ILE A 249 -18.53 -0.42 23.90
C ILE A 249 -18.41 -1.41 22.75
N PRO A 250 -18.24 -0.95 21.50
CA PRO A 250 -18.02 -1.85 20.37
C PRO A 250 -16.84 -2.80 20.61
N ILE A 251 -17.01 -4.08 20.28
CA ILE A 251 -15.97 -5.11 20.39
C ILE A 251 -15.68 -5.74 19.03
N PHE A 252 -14.41 -5.81 18.63
CA PHE A 252 -14.00 -6.54 17.44
C PHE A 252 -13.62 -7.98 17.81
N SER A 253 -14.43 -8.95 17.36
CA SER A 253 -14.22 -10.36 17.67
C SER A 253 -13.09 -10.98 16.85
N SER A 254 -12.28 -11.82 17.51
CA SER A 254 -11.19 -12.56 16.87
C SER A 254 -11.65 -13.91 16.28
N VAL A 255 -12.87 -14.35 16.58
CA VAL A 255 -13.47 -15.62 16.15
C VAL A 255 -14.31 -15.46 14.89
N ILE A 256 -15.16 -14.43 14.84
CA ILE A 256 -16.06 -14.17 13.70
C ILE A 256 -15.60 -13.01 12.82
N TYR A 257 -14.44 -12.40 13.14
CA TYR A 257 -13.80 -11.34 12.36
C TYR A 257 -14.72 -10.13 12.05
N LYS A 258 -15.54 -9.76 13.04
CA LYS A 258 -16.59 -8.75 12.90
C LYS A 258 -16.57 -7.79 14.09
N LEU A 259 -16.82 -6.50 13.82
CA LEU A 259 -17.13 -5.51 14.84
C LEU A 259 -18.57 -5.69 15.32
N ILE A 260 -18.77 -5.91 16.62
CA ILE A 260 -20.08 -6.02 17.26
C ILE A 260 -20.34 -4.73 18.03
N ASP A 261 -21.41 -4.02 17.67
CA ASP A 261 -21.87 -2.79 18.31
C ASP A 261 -23.36 -2.90 18.67
N LYS A 262 -23.93 -1.81 19.18
CA LYS A 262 -25.33 -1.78 19.65
C LYS A 262 -26.34 -1.97 18.51
N GLU A 263 -25.98 -1.61 17.28
CA GLU A 263 -26.86 -1.64 16.11
C GLU A 263 -26.88 -3.02 15.45
N ASN A 264 -25.73 -3.69 15.38
CA ASN A 264 -25.59 -4.98 14.71
C ASN A 264 -25.56 -6.20 15.64
N PHE A 265 -25.76 -5.99 16.95
CA PHE A 265 -25.75 -7.05 17.98
C PHE A 265 -26.75 -8.19 17.68
N GLN A 266 -26.23 -9.42 17.71
CA GLN A 266 -27.00 -10.66 17.63
C GLN A 266 -26.52 -11.61 18.74
N GLU A 267 -27.44 -12.18 19.52
CA GLU A 267 -27.08 -13.12 20.60
C GLU A 267 -26.35 -14.37 20.06
N ASP A 268 -26.75 -14.84 18.89
CA ASP A 268 -26.14 -16.03 18.28
C ASP A 268 -24.69 -15.78 17.84
N ASP A 269 -24.32 -14.54 17.50
CA ASP A 269 -22.92 -14.18 17.24
C ASP A 269 -22.09 -14.35 18.54
N ILE A 270 -22.64 -13.96 19.70
CA ILE A 270 -21.96 -14.12 20.99
C ILE A 270 -21.83 -15.59 21.37
N LYS A 271 -22.89 -16.39 21.21
CA LYS A 271 -22.83 -17.84 21.45
C LYS A 271 -21.78 -18.51 20.58
N LYS A 272 -21.71 -18.15 19.28
CA LYS A 272 -20.67 -18.64 18.36
C LYS A 272 -19.28 -18.27 18.83
N ILE A 273 -19.07 -17.06 19.35
CA ILE A 273 -17.78 -16.66 19.92
C ILE A 273 -17.45 -17.56 21.11
N LEU A 274 -18.33 -17.69 22.10
CA LEU A 274 -18.09 -18.48 23.31
C LEU A 274 -17.76 -19.95 23.01
N VAL A 275 -18.44 -20.54 22.03
CA VAL A 275 -18.27 -21.94 21.62
C VAL A 275 -17.01 -22.13 20.75
N ASN A 276 -16.82 -21.31 19.73
CA ASN A 276 -15.76 -21.52 18.74
C ASN A 276 -14.41 -20.93 19.14
N GLN A 277 -14.33 -20.09 20.18
CA GLN A 277 -13.08 -19.46 20.63
C GLN A 277 -11.94 -20.45 20.83
N ILE A 278 -12.24 -21.64 21.36
CA ILE A 278 -11.21 -22.63 21.72
C ILE A 278 -10.66 -23.40 20.51
N VAL A 279 -11.38 -23.43 19.39
CA VAL A 279 -11.05 -24.23 18.19
C VAL A 279 -10.72 -23.40 16.94
N PHE A 280 -11.22 -22.16 16.85
CA PHE A 280 -11.00 -21.32 15.67
C PHE A 280 -9.68 -20.55 15.76
N PRO A 281 -8.97 -20.38 14.64
CA PRO A 281 -7.70 -19.64 14.60
C PRO A 281 -7.90 -18.16 14.91
N VAL A 282 -6.91 -17.55 15.56
CA VAL A 282 -6.89 -16.10 15.81
C VAL A 282 -6.13 -15.41 14.69
N ASN A 283 -6.81 -14.58 13.90
CA ASN A 283 -6.19 -13.71 12.90
C ASN A 283 -5.99 -12.29 13.44
N PHE A 284 -4.93 -12.10 14.23
CA PHE A 284 -4.64 -10.81 14.86
C PHE A 284 -4.22 -9.75 13.82
N ILE A 285 -3.61 -10.18 12.71
CA ILE A 285 -3.26 -9.31 11.57
C ILE A 285 -4.51 -8.63 11.01
N PHE A 286 -5.54 -9.43 10.70
CA PHE A 286 -6.82 -8.92 10.18
C PHE A 286 -7.52 -8.02 11.20
N GLN A 287 -7.55 -8.43 12.46
CA GLN A 287 -8.19 -7.69 13.56
C GLN A 287 -7.60 -6.28 13.73
N ILE A 288 -6.27 -6.17 13.84
CA ILE A 288 -5.60 -4.88 14.00
C ILE A 288 -5.70 -4.01 12.74
N SER A 289 -5.60 -4.62 11.55
CA SER A 289 -5.77 -3.89 10.28
C SER A 289 -7.19 -3.30 10.14
N SER A 290 -8.21 -4.07 10.51
CA SER A 290 -9.61 -3.63 10.48
C SER A 290 -9.87 -2.50 11.49
N ILE A 291 -9.31 -2.60 12.71
CA ILE A 291 -9.45 -1.54 13.72
C ILE A 291 -8.79 -0.24 13.27
N TYR A 292 -7.65 -0.34 12.58
CA TYR A 292 -6.99 0.81 11.99
C TYR A 292 -7.86 1.46 10.91
N GLU A 293 -8.50 0.67 10.04
CA GLU A 293 -9.45 1.16 9.03
C GLU A 293 -10.69 1.83 9.65
N LEU A 294 -11.11 1.38 10.83
CA LEU A 294 -12.13 2.03 11.65
C LEU A 294 -11.67 3.34 12.31
N ARG A 295 -10.47 3.84 11.98
CA ARG A 295 -9.86 5.08 12.46
C ARG A 295 -9.61 5.09 13.96
N CYS A 296 -9.12 3.98 14.50
CA CYS A 296 -8.66 3.88 15.87
C CYS A 296 -7.14 3.73 15.87
N PHE A 297 -6.43 4.78 16.27
CA PHE A 297 -4.97 4.89 16.10
C PHE A 297 -4.20 4.83 17.42
N ASN A 298 -4.88 4.89 18.56
CA ASN A 298 -4.27 4.76 19.89
C ASN A 298 -4.60 3.40 20.50
N PHE A 299 -3.63 2.49 20.56
CA PHE A 299 -3.79 1.16 21.12
C PHE A 299 -3.28 1.12 22.57
N ILE A 300 -4.10 0.60 23.49
CA ILE A 300 -3.75 0.47 24.91
C ILE A 300 -3.75 -1.01 25.30
N GLU A 301 -2.57 -1.57 25.55
CA GLU A 301 -2.41 -2.96 25.99
C GLU A 301 -2.65 -3.06 27.51
N LEU A 302 -3.65 -3.87 27.92
CA LEU A 302 -3.99 -4.13 29.32
C LEU A 302 -3.09 -5.24 29.92
N ASN A 303 -1.77 -5.02 29.91
CA ASN A 303 -0.80 -6.00 30.38
C ASN A 303 0.48 -5.37 30.95
N GLU A 304 1.22 -6.11 31.80
CA GLU A 304 2.58 -5.73 32.22
C GLU A 304 3.64 -6.01 31.15
N LYS A 305 3.48 -7.13 30.43
CA LYS A 305 4.35 -7.48 29.30
C LYS A 305 3.97 -6.65 28.09
N LYS A 306 4.96 -6.31 27.25
CA LYS A 306 4.76 -5.51 26.03
C LYS A 306 4.64 -6.38 24.78
N LEU A 307 3.96 -7.51 24.89
CA LEU A 307 3.98 -8.54 23.86
C LEU A 307 3.15 -8.11 22.64
N PHE A 308 1.94 -7.60 22.87
CA PHE A 308 1.02 -7.25 21.79
C PHE A 308 1.37 -5.92 21.13
N SER A 309 1.96 -4.98 21.87
CA SER A 309 2.51 -3.75 21.29
C SER A 309 3.53 -4.01 20.18
N LEU A 310 4.33 -5.07 20.27
CA LEU A 310 5.28 -5.44 19.22
C LEU A 310 4.53 -5.96 17.99
N PHE A 311 3.54 -6.83 18.18
CA PHE A 311 2.72 -7.35 17.09
C PHE A 311 1.94 -6.25 16.37
N VAL A 312 1.33 -5.30 17.11
CA VAL A 312 0.63 -4.15 16.52
C VAL A 312 1.59 -3.30 15.68
N ARG A 313 2.81 -3.04 16.16
CA ARG A 313 3.85 -2.32 15.39
C ARG A 313 4.26 -3.09 14.14
N ASN A 314 4.42 -4.41 14.23
CA ASN A 314 4.78 -5.23 13.07
C ASN A 314 3.65 -5.28 12.03
N ILE A 315 2.39 -5.35 12.46
CA ILE A 315 1.22 -5.40 11.56
C ILE A 315 1.00 -4.05 10.86
N LEU A 316 1.09 -2.94 11.60
CA LEU A 316 0.79 -1.61 11.08
C LEU A 316 2.03 -0.90 10.51
N ALA A 317 3.23 -1.41 10.77
CA ALA A 317 4.51 -0.96 10.24
C ALA A 317 4.71 0.57 10.35
N GLU A 318 4.69 1.28 9.22
CA GLU A 318 4.92 2.74 9.17
C GLU A 318 3.65 3.58 9.32
N LYS A 319 2.49 2.95 9.53
CA LYS A 319 1.23 3.64 9.80
C LYS A 319 1.33 4.43 11.12
N GLU A 320 0.79 5.65 11.12
CA GLU A 320 0.77 6.49 12.31
C GLU A 320 -0.12 5.87 13.40
N ILE A 321 0.50 5.47 14.50
CA ILE A 321 -0.17 4.89 15.66
C ILE A 321 0.49 5.35 16.96
N LYS A 322 -0.34 5.48 18.00
CA LYS A 322 0.10 5.58 19.39
C LYS A 322 -0.11 4.23 20.06
N ILE A 323 0.86 3.80 20.86
CA ILE A 323 0.71 2.60 21.68
C ILE A 323 1.08 2.95 23.12
N ASP A 324 0.08 2.96 23.99
CA ASP A 324 0.22 3.18 25.42
C ASP A 324 0.19 1.83 26.17
N HIS A 325 0.91 1.78 27.28
CA HIS A 325 0.92 0.60 28.17
C HIS A 325 0.27 0.94 29.50
N ILE A 326 -0.51 0.01 30.04
CA ILE A 326 -1.19 0.23 31.32
C ILE A 326 -0.21 0.55 32.44
N ALA A 327 0.98 -0.04 32.44
CA ALA A 327 2.04 0.30 33.41
C ALA A 327 2.46 1.78 33.34
N ASN A 328 2.46 2.43 32.18
CA ASN A 328 2.78 3.86 32.08
C ASN A 328 1.63 4.72 32.59
N ILE A 329 0.39 4.31 32.32
CA ILE A 329 -0.82 5.01 32.78
C ILE A 329 -0.95 4.90 34.31
N LEU A 330 -0.60 3.75 34.89
CA LEU A 330 -0.59 3.51 36.33
C LEU A 330 0.66 4.08 37.03
N LYS A 331 1.81 4.23 36.33
CA LYS A 331 3.04 4.84 36.87
C LYS A 331 3.00 6.36 36.98
N ILE A 332 2.06 7.05 36.32
CA ILE A 332 1.83 8.49 36.52
C ILE A 332 1.56 8.81 38.01
N GLU A 333 1.17 7.82 38.83
CA GLU A 333 1.00 7.95 40.29
C GLU A 333 2.22 7.54 41.14
N LYS A 334 3.22 6.80 40.63
CA LYS A 334 4.44 6.46 41.42
C LYS A 334 5.50 7.57 41.42
N LYS A 335 5.27 8.67 40.67
CA LYS A 335 6.16 9.84 40.62
C LYS A 335 6.03 10.79 41.83
N GLU A 336 5.43 10.35 42.93
CA GLU A 336 5.62 10.95 44.25
C GLU A 336 6.71 10.27 45.09
N ASN A 337 7.36 9.17 44.65
CA ASN A 337 8.51 8.60 45.37
C ASN A 337 9.48 7.82 44.46
N THR A 338 10.48 8.52 43.89
CA THR A 338 11.53 7.96 43.00
C THR A 338 12.86 7.73 43.71
N LYS A 339 13.54 6.62 43.40
CA LYS A 339 14.98 6.42 43.62
C LYS A 339 15.71 6.53 42.27
N TYR A 340 16.63 7.50 42.16
CA TYR A 340 17.43 7.81 40.98
C TYR A 340 18.69 6.93 40.89
N ILE A 341 19.12 6.59 39.67
CA ILE A 341 20.45 6.04 39.37
C ILE A 341 21.22 7.11 38.61
N SER A 342 21.92 7.98 39.33
CA SER A 342 23.05 8.76 38.83
C SER A 342 23.84 9.28 40.04
N SER A 343 25.15 9.05 40.07
CA SER A 343 26.00 9.52 41.17
C SER A 343 26.37 11.00 41.01
N GLU A 344 26.40 11.75 42.10
CA GLU A 344 26.93 13.13 42.17
C GLU A 344 28.39 13.25 41.68
N ASN A 345 29.12 12.14 41.55
CA ASN A 345 30.48 12.12 40.99
C ASN A 345 30.56 12.13 39.45
N SER A 346 29.46 12.34 38.71
CA SER A 346 29.50 12.35 37.23
C SER A 346 30.04 13.67 36.66
N LYS A 347 30.85 13.60 35.59
CA LYS A 347 31.36 14.78 34.87
C LYS A 347 30.25 15.72 34.40
N LEU A 348 29.09 15.15 34.06
CA LEU A 348 27.92 15.92 33.64
C LEU A 348 27.25 16.64 34.82
N PHE A 349 27.17 16.01 36.00
CA PHE A 349 26.67 16.68 37.20
C PHE A 349 27.56 17.86 37.59
N SER A 350 28.88 17.68 37.62
CA SER A 350 29.80 18.77 37.96
C SER A 350 29.69 19.94 36.97
N LEU A 351 29.48 19.64 35.68
CA LEU A 351 29.26 20.64 34.64
C LEU A 351 27.94 21.39 34.86
N ILE A 352 26.84 20.66 35.12
CA ILE A 352 25.52 21.26 35.33
C ILE A 352 25.51 22.12 36.61
N SER A 353 26.04 21.62 37.74
CA SER A 353 26.08 22.38 39.00
C SER A 353 26.93 23.64 38.88
N LYS A 354 28.05 23.58 38.13
CA LYS A 354 28.87 24.76 37.82
C LYS A 354 28.09 25.79 36.99
N VAL A 355 27.44 25.37 35.92
CA VAL A 355 26.64 26.25 35.04
C VAL A 355 25.46 26.86 35.80
N ILE A 356 24.80 26.08 36.67
CA ILE A 356 23.74 26.60 37.55
C ILE A 356 24.33 27.69 38.46
N GLY A 357 25.42 27.41 39.18
CA GLY A 357 26.05 28.40 40.06
C GLY A 357 26.45 29.70 39.34
N GLU A 358 26.98 29.61 38.12
CA GLU A 358 27.36 30.77 37.30
C GLU A 358 26.14 31.60 36.84
N ILE A 359 25.03 30.95 36.48
CA ILE A 359 23.83 31.63 35.95
C ILE A 359 22.92 32.16 37.07
N THR A 360 22.85 31.47 38.20
CA THR A 360 21.86 31.75 39.26
C THR A 360 22.47 32.27 40.56
N GLY A 361 23.80 32.16 40.73
CA GLY A 361 24.50 32.57 41.95
C GLY A 361 24.41 31.57 43.10
N TYR A 362 23.87 30.36 42.86
CA TYR A 362 23.82 29.30 43.88
C TYR A 362 25.24 28.81 44.22
N GLU A 363 25.50 28.60 45.51
CA GLU A 363 26.73 27.95 45.96
C GLU A 363 26.73 26.49 45.47
N ILE A 364 27.73 26.13 44.65
CA ILE A 364 27.82 24.82 43.97
C ILE A 364 27.71 23.65 44.97
N GLU A 365 28.25 23.83 46.19
CA GLU A 365 28.24 22.83 47.28
C GLU A 365 26.85 22.55 47.85
N LYS A 366 25.85 23.40 47.56
CA LYS A 366 24.46 23.23 47.99
C LYS A 366 23.54 22.65 46.91
N ILE A 367 24.07 22.38 45.72
CA ILE A 367 23.29 21.82 44.60
C ILE A 367 23.41 20.29 44.64
N SER A 368 22.27 19.61 44.76
CA SER A 368 22.13 18.15 44.78
C SER A 368 21.66 17.63 43.42
N LEU A 369 21.97 16.37 43.12
CA LEU A 369 21.49 15.69 41.91
C LEU A 369 19.97 15.52 41.86
N GLU A 370 19.32 15.53 43.02
CA GLU A 370 17.87 15.38 43.17
C GLU A 370 17.12 16.71 43.00
N ASP A 371 17.82 17.83 43.00
CA ASP A 371 17.23 19.16 42.93
C ASP A 371 16.41 19.35 41.65
N ARG A 372 15.17 19.78 41.84
CA ARG A 372 14.26 20.18 40.77
C ARG A 372 14.48 21.65 40.45
N TYR A 373 14.61 21.94 39.16
CA TYR A 373 14.95 23.28 38.68
C TYR A 373 14.00 24.34 39.24
N GLN A 374 12.69 24.12 39.16
CA GLN A 374 11.71 25.13 39.56
C GLN A 374 11.34 25.10 41.05
N GLU A 375 11.23 23.91 41.65
CA GLU A 375 10.70 23.76 43.01
C GLU A 375 11.78 23.93 44.09
N ASP A 376 12.99 23.46 43.83
CA ASP A 376 14.06 23.42 44.84
C ASP A 376 15.10 24.53 44.60
N LEU A 377 15.38 24.86 43.33
CA LEU A 377 16.34 25.90 42.94
C LEU A 377 15.70 27.22 42.46
N GLY A 378 14.37 27.30 42.37
CA GLY A 378 13.65 28.50 41.92
C GLY A 378 14.00 28.96 40.49
N ILE A 379 14.52 28.06 39.66
CA ILE A 379 14.96 28.31 38.29
C ILE A 379 13.74 28.20 37.37
N ASP A 380 13.33 29.35 36.84
CA ASP A 380 12.24 29.41 35.87
C ASP A 380 12.59 28.74 34.53
N SER A 381 11.57 28.57 33.69
CA SER A 381 11.70 27.91 32.39
C SER A 381 12.70 28.58 31.42
N ILE A 382 12.96 29.88 31.58
CA ILE A 382 13.88 30.65 30.72
C ILE A 382 15.32 30.37 31.17
N LYS A 383 15.61 30.55 32.46
CA LYS A 383 16.95 30.27 33.02
C LYS A 383 17.32 28.80 32.88
N LYS A 384 16.35 27.88 33.01
CA LYS A 384 16.58 26.44 32.77
C LYS A 384 16.98 26.16 31.32
N ALA A 385 16.41 26.86 30.36
CA ALA A 385 16.80 26.71 28.95
C ALA A 385 18.24 27.18 28.72
N ASP A 386 18.64 28.31 29.31
CA ASP A 386 20.00 28.84 29.21
C ASP A 386 21.05 27.90 29.84
N ILE A 387 20.73 27.33 31.01
CA ILE A 387 21.57 26.32 31.68
C ILE A 387 21.76 25.09 30.80
N LEU A 388 20.67 24.55 30.24
CA LEU A 388 20.71 23.35 29.40
C LEU A 388 21.44 23.57 28.06
N LEU A 389 21.28 24.74 27.45
CA LEU A 389 21.98 25.11 26.23
C LEU A 389 23.48 25.29 26.48
N THR A 390 23.86 25.89 27.61
CA THR A 390 25.26 26.06 28.00
C THR A 390 25.92 24.70 28.25
N VAL A 391 25.24 23.80 28.97
CA VAL A 391 25.70 22.43 29.21
C VAL A 391 25.85 21.62 27.92
N LEU A 392 24.92 21.74 26.97
CA LEU A 392 25.02 21.09 25.65
C LEU A 392 26.23 21.59 24.83
N ASN A 393 26.44 22.91 24.83
CA ASN A 393 27.56 23.52 24.11
C ASN A 393 28.91 23.13 24.72
N GLU A 394 29.02 23.10 26.05
CA GLU A 394 30.26 22.74 26.74
C GLU A 394 30.55 21.23 26.69
N SER A 395 29.52 20.39 26.72
CA SER A 395 29.66 18.92 26.63
C SER A 395 29.83 18.38 25.20
N LYS A 396 29.50 19.17 24.17
CA LYS A 396 29.50 18.77 22.74
C LYS A 396 28.60 17.57 22.40
N ILE A 397 27.64 17.24 23.26
CA ILE A 397 26.69 16.15 23.03
C ILE A 397 25.57 16.65 22.11
N ASN A 398 25.32 15.93 21.00
CA ASN A 398 24.13 16.19 20.18
C ASN A 398 22.94 15.50 20.84
N PRO A 399 21.93 16.25 21.33
CA PRO A 399 20.85 15.68 22.13
C PRO A 399 19.92 14.73 21.36
N GLY A 400 20.01 14.67 20.03
CA GLY A 400 19.15 13.81 19.21
C GLY A 400 17.74 14.40 19.03
N GLU A 401 16.86 13.66 18.35
CA GLU A 401 15.47 14.10 18.15
C GLU A 401 14.68 14.04 19.47
N GLY A 402 13.91 15.10 19.78
CA GLY A 402 13.04 15.15 20.96
C GLY A 402 13.57 15.93 22.18
N PHE A 403 14.66 16.68 22.03
CA PHE A 403 15.17 17.58 23.08
C PHE A 403 14.17 18.70 23.36
N ASN A 404 13.63 18.75 24.57
CA ASN A 404 12.72 19.81 24.99
C ASN A 404 12.98 20.13 26.47
N THR A 405 13.28 21.40 26.76
CA THR A 405 13.62 21.88 28.11
C THR A 405 12.49 21.65 29.12
N SER A 406 11.23 21.58 28.67
CA SER A 406 10.06 21.28 29.51
C SER A 406 10.02 19.84 30.05
N ARG A 407 10.77 18.91 29.45
CA ARG A 407 10.80 17.50 29.86
C ARG A 407 11.75 17.19 31.02
N PHE A 408 12.64 18.12 31.36
CA PHE A 408 13.62 17.95 32.44
C PHE A 408 13.10 18.66 33.69
N GLY A 409 12.63 17.89 34.68
CA GLY A 409 12.15 18.41 35.96
C GLY A 409 13.30 18.64 36.94
N SER A 410 14.30 17.76 36.90
CA SER A 410 15.47 17.78 37.79
C SER A 410 16.80 17.74 37.07
N ILE A 411 17.88 17.99 37.81
CA ILE A 411 19.25 17.83 37.34
C ILE A 411 19.49 16.37 36.89
N ALA A 412 18.99 15.39 37.64
CA ALA A 412 19.08 13.97 37.28
C ALA A 412 18.42 13.63 35.91
N ASP A 413 17.25 14.21 35.61
CA ASP A 413 16.57 14.01 34.32
C ASP A 413 17.44 14.47 33.14
N THR A 414 18.14 15.59 33.34
CA THR A 414 19.04 16.19 32.36
C THR A 414 20.22 15.26 32.06
N ILE A 415 20.87 14.74 33.10
CA ILE A 415 22.06 13.88 32.98
C ILE A 415 21.72 12.57 32.27
N ASN A 416 20.60 11.93 32.64
CA ASN A 416 20.20 10.66 32.09
C ASN A 416 19.90 10.74 30.59
N TYR A 417 19.24 11.82 30.17
CA TYR A 417 18.96 12.06 28.77
C TYR A 417 20.26 12.26 27.97
N LEU A 418 21.18 13.11 28.43
CA LEU A 418 22.41 13.41 27.70
C LEU A 418 23.34 12.19 27.58
N ASN A 419 23.44 11.35 28.62
CA ASN A 419 24.18 10.09 28.54
C ASN A 419 23.60 9.08 27.53
N SER A 420 22.27 9.13 27.30
CA SER A 420 21.62 8.26 26.31
C SER A 420 21.86 8.74 24.87
N ALA A 421 21.84 10.05 24.65
CA ALA A 421 22.06 10.67 23.35
C ALA A 421 23.51 10.47 22.84
N GLU A 422 24.49 10.39 23.74
CA GLU A 422 25.89 10.11 23.38
C GLU A 422 26.08 8.70 22.78
N LYS A 423 25.31 7.70 23.25
CA LYS A 423 25.44 6.30 22.81
C LYS A 423 24.84 6.03 21.42
N GLU A 424 23.77 6.73 21.03
CA GLU A 424 23.09 6.50 19.75
C GLU A 424 23.86 7.04 18.53
N ASN A 425 24.67 8.08 18.72
CA ASN A 425 25.46 8.68 17.63
C ASN A 425 26.54 7.75 17.06
N HIS A 426 26.97 6.72 17.79
CA HIS A 426 28.02 5.79 17.36
C HIS A 426 27.54 4.65 16.44
N VAL A 427 26.23 4.37 16.33
CA VAL A 427 25.69 3.16 15.67
C VAL A 427 25.23 3.39 14.21
N LYS A 428 24.84 4.61 13.82
CA LYS A 428 24.16 4.90 12.53
C LYS A 428 25.06 5.06 11.28
N SER A 429 26.37 4.78 11.35
CA SER A 429 27.32 5.14 10.28
C SER A 429 27.61 4.06 9.20
N LYS A 430 26.97 2.87 9.19
CA LYS A 430 27.48 1.70 8.41
C LYS A 430 26.63 1.09 7.26
N GLN A 431 25.47 1.62 6.84
CA GLN A 431 24.74 1.08 5.66
C GLN A 431 24.20 2.19 4.73
N LYS A 432 24.74 2.33 3.50
CA LYS A 432 24.19 3.18 2.42
C LYS A 432 24.29 2.49 1.05
N LYS A 433 23.19 2.48 0.27
CA LYS A 433 23.07 2.02 -1.12
C LYS A 433 23.84 2.97 -2.06
N LYS A 434 24.45 2.47 -3.13
CA LYS A 434 25.26 3.26 -4.10
C LYS A 434 24.34 3.84 -5.19
N THR A 435 24.26 5.17 -5.33
CA THR A 435 23.41 5.89 -6.29
C THR A 435 24.20 6.45 -7.50
N PHE A 436 23.54 6.60 -8.66
CA PHE A 436 24.14 7.00 -9.95
C PHE A 436 23.39 8.17 -10.63
N PHE A 437 23.27 9.30 -9.94
CA PHE A 437 22.64 10.51 -10.50
C PHE A 437 23.40 11.12 -11.68
N ASP A 438 22.65 11.49 -12.72
CA ASP A 438 23.13 12.16 -13.94
C ASP A 438 22.10 13.17 -14.48
N ARG A 439 22.45 13.88 -15.56
CA ARG A 439 21.65 14.94 -16.22
C ARG A 439 20.80 14.37 -17.35
N TYR A 440 19.51 14.71 -17.37
CA TYR A 440 18.55 14.22 -18.36
C TYR A 440 17.64 15.34 -18.89
N VAL A 441 17.09 15.11 -20.08
CA VAL A 441 16.07 15.94 -20.75
C VAL A 441 14.92 15.06 -21.24
N PHE A 442 13.73 15.64 -21.42
CA PHE A 442 12.60 14.97 -22.06
C PHE A 442 12.42 15.47 -23.47
N THR A 443 12.28 14.53 -24.41
CA THR A 443 12.14 14.82 -25.84
C THR A 443 10.95 14.06 -26.42
N TRP A 444 10.26 14.70 -27.36
CA TRP A 444 9.19 14.06 -28.13
C TRP A 444 9.81 13.10 -29.15
N GLN A 445 9.50 11.82 -29.04
CA GLN A 445 9.95 10.78 -29.97
C GLN A 445 8.76 10.21 -30.73
N GLN A 446 8.90 10.07 -32.05
CA GLN A 446 7.84 9.55 -32.89
C GLN A 446 7.59 8.08 -32.55
N GLU A 447 6.34 7.74 -32.27
CA GLU A 447 5.93 6.38 -31.95
C GLU A 447 4.50 6.16 -32.43
N ALA A 448 4.31 5.17 -33.31
CA ALA A 448 2.99 4.78 -33.75
C ALA A 448 2.21 4.15 -32.59
N LEU A 449 0.88 4.28 -32.64
CA LEU A 449 -0.01 3.66 -31.69
C LEU A 449 -0.01 2.14 -31.95
N ASP A 450 0.35 1.33 -30.96
CA ASP A 450 0.41 -0.13 -31.13
C ASP A 450 -0.98 -0.73 -30.95
N GLU A 451 -1.64 -1.04 -32.07
CA GLU A 451 -3.01 -1.56 -32.10
C GLU A 451 -3.17 -2.88 -31.33
N ASN A 452 -2.07 -3.61 -31.09
CA ASN A 452 -2.04 -4.90 -30.41
C ASN A 452 -2.21 -4.84 -28.88
N PHE A 453 -2.13 -3.63 -28.30
CA PHE A 453 -2.26 -3.40 -26.86
C PHE A 453 -3.40 -2.43 -26.52
N LEU A 454 -4.25 -2.11 -27.49
CA LEU A 454 -5.40 -1.27 -27.27
C LEU A 454 -6.49 -2.00 -26.50
N THR A 455 -6.99 -1.36 -25.46
CA THR A 455 -8.14 -1.86 -24.71
C THR A 455 -9.43 -1.64 -25.51
N THR A 456 -10.45 -2.46 -25.27
CA THR A 456 -11.80 -2.21 -25.82
C THR A 456 -12.53 -1.09 -25.07
N GLU A 457 -12.00 -0.65 -23.91
CA GLU A 457 -12.56 0.37 -23.03
C GLU A 457 -12.29 1.83 -23.47
N GLY A 458 -12.47 2.12 -24.77
CA GLY A 458 -12.66 3.50 -25.24
C GLY A 458 -14.15 3.91 -25.34
N GLY A 459 -15.06 2.95 -25.17
CA GLY A 459 -16.51 3.12 -25.32
C GLY A 459 -17.15 3.72 -24.08
N GLY A 460 -17.14 5.05 -24.01
CA GLY A 460 -17.78 5.83 -22.95
C GLY A 460 -18.56 7.00 -23.53
N GLU A 461 -19.57 7.47 -22.79
CA GLU A 461 -20.28 8.69 -23.15
C GLU A 461 -19.28 9.85 -23.03
N SER A 462 -19.01 10.53 -24.15
CA SER A 462 -18.01 11.60 -24.21
C SER A 462 -18.66 12.96 -24.06
N VAL A 463 -18.17 13.73 -23.10
CA VAL A 463 -18.64 15.09 -22.84
C VAL A 463 -17.45 16.04 -22.94
N VAL A 464 -17.59 17.03 -23.81
CA VAL A 464 -16.56 18.04 -24.06
C VAL A 464 -16.89 19.30 -23.26
N PHE A 465 -15.87 19.86 -22.60
CA PHE A 465 -15.90 21.13 -21.89
C PHE A 465 -14.76 22.01 -22.40
N GLU A 466 -14.98 23.31 -22.54
CA GLU A 466 -13.90 24.27 -22.68
C GLU A 466 -13.41 24.64 -21.27
N LEU A 467 -12.10 24.76 -21.09
CA LEU A 467 -11.54 25.19 -19.80
C LEU A 467 -12.07 26.57 -19.38
N ASP A 468 -12.30 27.45 -20.36
CA ASP A 468 -12.83 28.80 -20.13
C ASP A 468 -14.24 28.80 -19.53
N ASP A 469 -15.02 27.73 -19.75
CA ASP A 469 -16.36 27.60 -19.17
C ASP A 469 -16.32 27.53 -17.64
N ILE A 470 -15.22 27.02 -17.06
CA ILE A 470 -15.00 27.00 -15.60
C ILE A 470 -14.93 28.41 -15.04
N TYR A 471 -14.43 29.38 -15.83
CA TYR A 471 -14.28 30.77 -15.41
C TYR A 471 -15.57 31.57 -15.62
N SER A 472 -16.35 31.29 -16.66
CA SER A 472 -17.55 32.05 -16.99
C SER A 472 -18.82 31.56 -16.29
N ASP A 473 -18.99 30.24 -16.09
CA ASP A 473 -20.21 29.66 -15.49
C ASP A 473 -19.89 28.45 -14.59
N LYS A 474 -19.07 28.71 -13.57
CA LYS A 474 -18.55 27.69 -12.64
C LYS A 474 -19.64 26.82 -12.02
N GLU A 475 -20.77 27.41 -11.61
CA GLU A 475 -21.84 26.69 -10.90
C GLU A 475 -22.58 25.71 -11.82
N MET A 476 -22.91 26.14 -13.04
CA MET A 476 -23.55 25.29 -14.03
C MET A 476 -22.65 24.10 -14.40
N ILE A 477 -21.37 24.36 -14.69
CA ILE A 477 -20.41 23.32 -15.07
C ILE A 477 -20.18 22.35 -13.90
N LEU A 478 -20.06 22.86 -12.67
CA LEU A 478 -19.89 22.03 -11.47
C LEU A 478 -21.07 21.07 -11.28
N LYS A 479 -22.30 21.58 -11.44
CA LYS A 479 -23.51 20.77 -11.35
C LYS A 479 -23.55 19.69 -12.43
N LYS A 480 -23.24 20.05 -13.68
CA LYS A 480 -23.22 19.12 -14.82
C LYS A 480 -22.16 18.03 -14.64
N MET A 481 -20.93 18.40 -14.25
CA MET A 481 -19.85 17.43 -14.00
C MET A 481 -20.13 16.53 -12.79
N THR A 482 -20.74 17.06 -11.72
CA THR A 482 -21.15 16.25 -10.56
C THR A 482 -22.16 15.17 -10.98
N GLN A 483 -23.22 15.56 -11.71
CA GLN A 483 -24.23 14.62 -12.21
C GLN A 483 -23.64 13.54 -13.11
N LEU A 484 -22.69 13.90 -13.97
CA LEU A 484 -22.00 12.94 -14.84
C LEU A 484 -21.12 11.97 -14.05
N LEU A 485 -20.35 12.46 -13.08
CA LEU A 485 -19.43 11.63 -12.30
C LEU A 485 -20.13 10.70 -11.31
N GLU A 486 -21.37 11.00 -10.91
CA GLU A 486 -22.18 10.13 -10.05
C GLU A 486 -22.85 8.97 -10.81
N ARG A 487 -22.85 9.00 -12.15
CA ARG A 487 -23.37 7.91 -12.96
C ARG A 487 -22.44 6.70 -12.91
N LYS A 488 -22.98 5.57 -12.45
CA LYS A 488 -22.25 4.28 -12.33
C LYS A 488 -22.62 3.28 -13.43
N ASP A 489 -23.61 3.62 -14.25
CA ASP A 489 -24.11 2.76 -15.34
C ASP A 489 -23.17 2.72 -16.55
N LYS A 490 -22.31 3.72 -16.72
CA LYS A 490 -21.40 3.86 -17.87
C LYS A 490 -20.10 4.54 -17.48
N ILE A 491 -19.03 4.25 -18.24
CA ILE A 491 -17.79 5.02 -18.19
C ILE A 491 -18.03 6.36 -18.90
N ILE A 492 -17.72 7.47 -18.21
CA ILE A 492 -17.82 8.82 -18.78
C ILE A 492 -16.44 9.30 -19.21
N ASN A 493 -16.33 9.80 -20.44
CA ASN A 493 -15.13 10.44 -20.96
C ASN A 493 -15.30 11.96 -20.86
N ILE A 494 -14.66 12.59 -19.88
CA ILE A 494 -14.60 14.03 -19.72
C ILE A 494 -13.43 14.55 -20.56
N ILE A 495 -13.73 15.31 -21.61
CA ILE A 495 -12.74 15.89 -22.50
C ILE A 495 -12.70 17.40 -22.22
N ILE A 496 -11.55 17.91 -21.80
CA ILE A 496 -11.35 19.33 -21.51
C ILE A 496 -10.45 19.91 -22.61
N LYS A 497 -10.98 20.85 -23.38
CA LYS A 497 -10.20 21.65 -24.32
C LYS A 497 -9.61 22.84 -23.59
N ALA A 498 -8.28 22.94 -23.59
CA ALA A 498 -7.54 24.01 -22.93
C ALA A 498 -6.67 24.75 -23.95
N LYS A 499 -6.89 26.05 -24.07
CA LYS A 499 -5.98 26.96 -24.77
C LYS A 499 -4.97 27.49 -23.76
N ASP A 500 -3.71 27.58 -24.17
CA ASP A 500 -2.70 28.17 -23.29
C ASP A 500 -2.99 29.66 -23.12
N GLU A 501 -2.84 30.15 -21.90
CA GLU A 501 -3.13 31.52 -21.51
C GLU A 501 -1.97 32.11 -20.71
N GLU A 502 -1.91 33.45 -20.66
CA GLU A 502 -1.00 34.11 -19.74
C GLU A 502 -1.34 33.78 -18.30
N TYR A 503 -0.30 33.60 -17.48
CA TYR A 503 -0.48 33.25 -16.08
C TYR A 503 -1.24 34.36 -15.34
N GLN A 504 -2.37 33.98 -14.74
CA GLN A 504 -3.12 34.81 -13.81
C GLN A 504 -3.41 33.98 -12.56
N GLN A 505 -2.88 34.40 -11.41
CA GLN A 505 -3.04 33.69 -10.13
C GLN A 505 -4.51 33.38 -9.84
N ASN A 506 -5.39 34.36 -10.01
CA ASN A 506 -6.82 34.21 -9.74
C ASN A 506 -7.45 33.10 -10.58
N LYS A 507 -7.11 32.98 -11.87
CA LYS A 507 -7.63 31.91 -12.74
C LYS A 507 -7.18 30.52 -12.29
N ILE A 508 -5.90 30.36 -11.94
CA ILE A 508 -5.37 29.08 -11.43
C ILE A 508 -6.07 28.69 -10.12
N ILE A 509 -6.31 29.64 -9.22
CA ILE A 509 -7.02 29.40 -7.98
C ILE A 509 -8.51 29.10 -8.22
N THR A 510 -9.16 29.78 -9.17
CA THR A 510 -10.53 29.45 -9.60
C THR A 510 -10.61 28.01 -10.13
N PHE A 511 -9.65 27.60 -10.98
CA PHE A 511 -9.53 26.23 -11.48
C PHE A 511 -9.35 25.23 -10.33
N PHE A 512 -8.43 25.48 -9.40
CA PHE A 512 -8.26 24.63 -8.22
C PHE A 512 -9.54 24.51 -7.40
N ASN A 513 -10.20 25.63 -7.11
CA ASN A 513 -11.42 25.68 -6.33
C ASN A 513 -12.59 24.95 -7.01
N PHE A 514 -12.63 24.94 -8.34
CA PHE A 514 -13.59 24.14 -9.08
C PHE A 514 -13.40 22.64 -8.81
N TRP A 515 -12.18 22.13 -8.96
CA TRP A 515 -11.89 20.71 -8.71
C TRP A 515 -11.98 20.33 -7.24
N ASN A 516 -11.56 21.21 -6.33
CA ASN A 516 -11.77 21.06 -4.88
C ASN A 516 -13.26 20.90 -4.54
N ALA A 517 -14.12 21.74 -5.11
CA ALA A 517 -15.56 21.64 -4.91
C ALA A 517 -16.12 20.34 -5.52
N LEU A 518 -15.74 20.03 -6.77
CA LEU A 518 -16.21 18.85 -7.49
C LEU A 518 -15.87 17.55 -6.74
N LEU A 519 -14.65 17.42 -6.21
CA LEU A 519 -14.24 16.24 -5.46
C LEU A 519 -14.82 16.17 -4.04
N LYS A 520 -15.26 17.30 -3.48
CA LYS A 520 -16.00 17.32 -2.20
C LYS A 520 -17.45 16.89 -2.37
N THR A 521 -18.06 17.20 -3.51
CA THR A 521 -19.48 16.96 -3.78
C THR A 521 -19.73 15.63 -4.48
N ALA A 522 -18.96 15.31 -5.52
CA ALA A 522 -19.12 14.09 -6.28
C ALA A 522 -18.55 12.88 -5.53
N LYS A 523 -19.20 11.72 -5.71
CA LYS A 523 -18.63 10.41 -5.35
C LYS A 523 -18.29 9.66 -6.64
N PRO A 524 -17.19 10.03 -7.33
CA PRO A 524 -16.91 9.54 -8.67
C PRO A 524 -16.74 8.02 -8.69
N GLY A 525 -17.36 7.36 -9.67
CA GLY A 525 -17.00 6.00 -10.07
C GLY A 525 -15.77 5.99 -10.97
N LYS A 526 -15.63 4.96 -11.83
CA LYS A 526 -14.60 4.96 -12.88
C LYS A 526 -14.95 5.97 -13.97
N PHE A 527 -14.01 6.83 -14.34
CA PHE A 527 -14.18 7.80 -15.42
C PHE A 527 -12.85 8.12 -16.11
N ASN A 528 -12.93 8.57 -17.35
CA ASN A 528 -11.77 8.98 -18.13
C ASN A 528 -11.72 10.51 -18.22
N LEU A 529 -10.54 11.08 -18.03
CA LEU A 529 -10.26 12.49 -18.18
C LEU A 529 -9.21 12.71 -19.27
N VAL A 530 -9.58 13.46 -20.30
CA VAL A 530 -8.69 13.81 -21.41
C VAL A 530 -8.50 15.32 -21.42
N LEU A 531 -7.25 15.78 -21.27
CA LEU A 531 -6.89 17.18 -21.48
C LEU A 531 -6.35 17.37 -22.89
N LEU A 532 -7.02 18.20 -23.68
CA LEU A 532 -6.60 18.60 -25.01
C LEU A 532 -5.87 19.93 -24.93
N SER A 533 -4.63 19.97 -25.43
CA SER A 533 -3.79 21.18 -25.45
C SER A 533 -3.33 21.51 -26.87
N PHE A 534 -3.09 22.80 -27.15
CA PHE A 534 -2.70 23.28 -28.48
C PHE A 534 -1.44 24.16 -28.40
N GLY A 535 -0.48 23.89 -29.28
CA GLY A 535 0.79 24.64 -29.39
C GLY A 535 2.01 23.85 -28.92
N ASN A 536 3.20 24.39 -29.20
CA ASN A 536 4.49 23.74 -28.89
C ASN A 536 5.02 24.04 -27.48
N GLN A 537 4.64 25.17 -26.87
CA GLN A 537 5.04 25.57 -25.52
C GLN A 537 3.85 26.19 -24.79
N CYS A 538 3.25 25.44 -23.87
CA CYS A 538 2.08 25.86 -23.10
C CYS A 538 2.48 26.06 -21.63
N VAL A 539 2.35 27.27 -21.07
CA VAL A 539 2.80 27.55 -19.70
C VAL A 539 1.76 27.07 -18.69
N CYS A 540 0.52 27.55 -18.80
CA CYS A 540 -0.54 27.24 -17.85
C CYS A 540 -1.09 25.83 -18.10
N THR A 541 -1.21 25.43 -19.36
CA THR A 541 -1.72 24.09 -19.69
C THR A 541 -0.80 22.97 -19.21
N ASP A 542 0.52 23.15 -19.25
CA ASP A 542 1.48 22.16 -18.70
C ASP A 542 1.35 22.06 -17.17
N GLY A 543 1.03 23.19 -16.52
CA GLY A 543 0.60 23.23 -15.12
C GLY A 543 -0.63 22.36 -14.85
N TYR A 544 -1.69 22.48 -15.66
CA TYR A 544 -2.90 21.66 -15.51
C TYR A 544 -2.65 20.17 -15.77
N VAL A 545 -1.80 19.83 -16.74
CA VAL A 545 -1.37 18.44 -16.98
C VAL A 545 -0.75 17.86 -15.71
N SER A 546 0.15 18.59 -15.06
CA SER A 546 0.77 18.17 -13.80
C SER A 546 -0.23 18.05 -12.64
N PHE A 547 -1.19 18.97 -12.57
CA PHE A 547 -2.27 18.90 -11.59
C PHE A 547 -3.11 17.63 -11.74
N PHE A 548 -3.51 17.28 -12.98
CA PHE A 548 -4.31 16.09 -13.24
C PHE A 548 -3.52 14.79 -13.06
N LYS A 549 -2.21 14.79 -13.36
CA LYS A 549 -1.33 13.67 -12.98
C LYS A 549 -1.32 13.45 -11.46
N SER A 550 -1.30 14.52 -10.68
CA SER A 550 -1.42 14.43 -9.22
C SER A 550 -2.81 13.94 -8.78
N MET A 551 -3.88 14.45 -9.38
CA MET A 551 -5.25 13.99 -9.14
C MET A 551 -5.43 12.50 -9.44
N LYS A 552 -4.80 11.97 -10.50
CA LYS A 552 -4.79 10.53 -10.82
C LYS A 552 -4.16 9.69 -9.72
N LYS A 553 -3.20 10.23 -8.97
CA LYS A 553 -2.61 9.55 -7.80
C LYS A 553 -3.56 9.58 -6.59
N GLU A 554 -4.44 10.56 -6.50
CA GLU A 554 -5.46 10.69 -5.45
C GLU A 554 -6.73 9.88 -5.76
N LEU A 555 -7.03 9.66 -7.05
CA LEU A 555 -8.19 8.93 -7.56
C LEU A 555 -7.75 7.74 -8.43
N PRO A 556 -7.48 6.57 -7.83
CA PRO A 556 -7.00 5.40 -8.56
C PRO A 556 -7.93 4.93 -9.68
N ASP A 557 -9.23 5.18 -9.58
CA ASP A 557 -10.25 4.81 -10.56
C ASP A 557 -10.42 5.79 -11.74
N MET A 558 -9.74 6.94 -11.71
CA MET A 558 -9.69 7.87 -12.85
C MET A 558 -8.69 7.38 -13.90
N PHE A 559 -9.00 7.43 -15.18
CA PHE A 559 -7.98 7.37 -16.24
C PHE A 559 -7.62 8.81 -16.67
N PHE A 560 -6.34 9.10 -16.92
CA PHE A 560 -5.92 10.43 -17.36
C PHE A 560 -5.02 10.36 -18.60
N LYS A 561 -5.37 11.17 -19.61
CA LYS A 561 -4.59 11.34 -20.85
C LYS A 561 -4.43 12.82 -21.17
N ASN A 562 -3.21 13.22 -21.53
CA ASN A 562 -2.91 14.51 -22.12
C ASN A 562 -2.61 14.31 -23.62
N ILE A 563 -3.40 14.95 -24.48
CA ILE A 563 -3.23 14.91 -25.93
C ILE A 563 -2.97 16.34 -26.40
N ARG A 564 -1.76 16.57 -26.87
CA ARG A 564 -1.32 17.86 -27.41
C ARG A 564 -1.37 17.83 -28.93
N PHE A 565 -1.81 18.93 -29.52
CA PHE A 565 -1.72 19.19 -30.94
C PHE A 565 -0.78 20.36 -31.20
N GLU A 566 0.13 20.24 -32.17
CA GLU A 566 1.00 21.38 -32.53
C GLU A 566 0.17 22.57 -33.04
N LYS A 567 -0.87 22.30 -33.83
CA LYS A 567 -1.82 23.28 -34.36
C LYS A 567 -3.23 22.74 -34.21
N GLU A 568 -4.20 23.64 -34.08
CA GLU A 568 -5.61 23.28 -34.05
C GLU A 568 -6.00 22.57 -35.35
N THR A 569 -6.79 21.49 -35.23
CA THR A 569 -7.31 20.72 -36.38
C THR A 569 -8.83 20.54 -36.25
N THR A 570 -9.43 19.85 -37.21
CA THR A 570 -10.88 19.60 -37.24
C THR A 570 -11.34 18.79 -36.03
N GLU A 571 -12.52 19.11 -35.50
CA GLU A 571 -13.10 18.39 -34.36
C GLU A 571 -13.27 16.90 -34.62
N LYS A 572 -13.60 16.53 -35.86
CA LYS A 572 -13.70 15.12 -36.28
C LYS A 572 -12.37 14.38 -36.12
N GLU A 573 -11.26 15.01 -36.48
CA GLU A 573 -9.93 14.42 -36.34
C GLU A 573 -9.51 14.32 -34.87
N ILE A 574 -9.76 15.38 -34.09
CA ILE A 574 -9.51 15.39 -32.64
C ILE A 574 -10.24 14.22 -31.97
N MET A 575 -11.55 14.07 -32.22
CA MET A 575 -12.34 13.02 -31.58
C MET A 575 -11.92 11.61 -32.00
N ASN A 576 -11.52 11.42 -33.27
CA ASN A 576 -10.96 10.14 -33.72
C ASN A 576 -9.66 9.79 -32.98
N ILE A 577 -8.77 10.79 -32.80
CA ILE A 577 -7.52 10.61 -32.05
C ILE A 577 -7.82 10.33 -30.58
N VAL A 578 -8.72 11.09 -29.94
CA VAL A 578 -9.12 10.88 -28.54
C VAL A 578 -9.62 9.44 -28.33
N GLN A 579 -10.49 8.94 -29.22
CA GLN A 579 -11.00 7.58 -29.11
C GLN A 579 -9.91 6.51 -29.23
N LYS A 580 -8.91 6.73 -30.07
CA LYS A 580 -7.75 5.83 -30.19
C LYS A 580 -6.85 5.89 -28.96
N GLU A 581 -6.56 7.10 -28.50
CA GLU A 581 -5.69 7.34 -27.34
C GLU A 581 -6.30 6.84 -26.03
N LEU A 582 -7.61 6.95 -25.85
CA LEU A 582 -8.30 6.38 -24.68
C LEU A 582 -8.11 4.88 -24.54
N ARG A 583 -7.79 4.18 -25.64
CA ARG A 583 -7.51 2.75 -25.64
C ARG A 583 -6.04 2.42 -25.39
N ASP A 584 -5.14 3.41 -25.42
CA ASP A 584 -3.73 3.22 -25.07
C ASP A 584 -3.53 3.40 -23.56
N PRO A 585 -3.24 2.33 -22.79
CA PRO A 585 -3.08 2.45 -21.34
C PRO A 585 -1.69 2.98 -20.92
N PHE A 586 -0.73 3.12 -21.85
CA PHE A 586 0.67 3.35 -21.50
C PHE A 586 1.08 4.82 -21.58
N SER A 587 0.71 5.53 -22.64
CA SER A 587 1.26 6.87 -22.87
C SER A 587 0.40 7.92 -22.17
N VAL A 588 0.92 8.64 -21.18
CA VAL A 588 0.13 9.72 -20.53
C VAL A 588 0.21 11.03 -21.31
N ASP A 589 1.41 11.41 -21.76
CA ASP A 589 1.67 12.63 -22.53
C ASP A 589 1.91 12.28 -24.00
N VAL A 590 1.01 12.71 -24.89
CA VAL A 590 1.10 12.47 -26.34
C VAL A 590 1.04 13.79 -27.10
N LEU A 591 1.87 13.92 -28.13
CA LEU A 591 1.88 15.05 -29.05
C LEU A 591 1.56 14.56 -30.47
N TYR A 592 0.62 15.24 -31.12
CA TYR A 592 0.32 15.10 -32.53
C TYR A 592 0.88 16.30 -33.30
N ARG A 593 1.78 16.01 -34.25
CA ARG A 593 2.42 16.98 -35.15
C ARG A 593 2.40 16.43 -36.56
N GLU A 594 1.87 17.20 -37.51
CA GLU A 594 1.78 16.81 -38.92
C GLU A 594 1.16 15.41 -39.12
N GLY A 595 0.08 15.10 -38.38
CA GLY A 595 -0.60 13.79 -38.44
C GLY A 595 0.17 12.63 -37.82
N LYS A 596 1.35 12.87 -37.24
CA LYS A 596 2.17 11.85 -36.59
C LYS A 596 2.09 11.95 -35.07
N ARG A 597 2.10 10.79 -34.42
CA ARG A 597 2.09 10.63 -32.97
C ARG A 597 3.50 10.62 -32.39
N PHE A 598 3.69 11.37 -31.32
CA PHE A 598 4.93 11.43 -30.55
C PHE A 598 4.65 11.24 -29.06
N ILE A 599 5.56 10.60 -28.36
CA ILE A 599 5.50 10.46 -26.90
C ILE A 599 6.74 11.04 -26.23
N SER A 600 6.56 11.55 -25.01
CA SER A 600 7.64 12.17 -24.23
C SER A 600 8.55 11.11 -23.61
N LYS A 601 9.80 11.00 -24.07
CA LYS A 601 10.80 10.06 -23.52
C LYS A 601 12.00 10.77 -22.92
N ARG A 602 12.56 10.17 -21.86
CA ARG A 602 13.82 10.58 -21.24
C ARG A 602 14.98 10.32 -22.22
N LYS A 603 15.87 11.29 -22.35
CA LYS A 603 17.17 11.17 -23.02
C LYS A 603 18.25 11.75 -22.09
N LYS A 604 19.43 11.14 -22.06
CA LYS A 604 20.58 11.73 -21.35
C LYS A 604 20.89 13.11 -21.95
N ALA A 605 21.16 14.10 -21.10
CA ALA A 605 21.49 15.45 -21.55
C ALA A 605 22.87 15.43 -22.22
N ASP A 606 22.99 16.18 -23.31
CA ASP A 606 24.27 16.33 -24.00
C ASP A 606 25.26 17.12 -23.12
N SER A 607 26.57 16.93 -23.35
CA SER A 607 27.62 17.68 -22.65
C SER A 607 27.49 19.16 -22.96
N LEU A 608 27.51 20.01 -21.93
CA LEU A 608 27.51 21.46 -22.11
C LEU A 608 28.93 22.00 -22.10
N GLU A 609 29.24 22.86 -23.05
CA GLU A 609 30.43 23.70 -22.98
C GLU A 609 30.20 24.83 -21.97
N SER A 610 31.22 25.09 -21.15
CA SER A 610 31.20 26.22 -20.21
C SER A 610 31.33 27.51 -21.02
N GLN A 611 30.32 28.39 -20.96
CA GLN A 611 30.33 29.66 -21.67
C GLN A 611 30.83 30.82 -20.80
N TYR A 612 30.73 30.72 -19.47
CA TYR A 612 31.14 31.77 -18.56
C TYR A 612 31.88 31.21 -17.34
N GLU A 613 32.98 31.85 -16.95
CA GLU A 613 33.76 31.48 -15.76
C GLU A 613 33.20 32.16 -14.49
N ILE A 614 33.16 31.41 -13.39
CA ILE A 614 32.82 31.95 -12.07
C ILE A 614 34.09 32.16 -11.28
N ASN A 615 34.31 33.39 -10.85
CA ASN A 615 35.48 33.80 -10.08
C ASN A 615 35.09 34.80 -9.00
N LYS A 616 36.10 35.33 -8.29
CA LYS A 616 35.90 36.30 -7.19
C LYS A 616 35.18 37.59 -7.59
N ASN A 617 35.19 37.95 -8.88
CA ASN A 617 34.52 39.14 -9.40
C ASN A 617 33.11 38.85 -9.89
N SER A 618 32.66 37.59 -9.90
CA SER A 618 31.30 37.23 -10.27
C SER A 618 30.32 37.71 -9.19
N VAL A 619 29.15 38.20 -9.60
CA VAL A 619 28.11 38.69 -8.69
C VAL A 619 26.88 37.80 -8.80
N ILE A 620 26.49 37.15 -7.70
CA ILE A 620 25.40 36.18 -7.64
C ILE A 620 24.33 36.68 -6.67
N LEU A 621 23.07 36.69 -7.11
CA LEU A 621 21.91 36.89 -6.26
C LEU A 621 21.21 35.55 -6.03
N ALA A 622 20.97 35.17 -4.77
CA ALA A 622 20.39 33.89 -4.40
C ALA A 622 19.13 34.08 -3.53
N ILE A 623 17.96 33.83 -4.13
CA ILE A 623 16.67 33.89 -3.46
C ILE A 623 16.38 32.55 -2.78
N GLY A 624 16.00 32.61 -1.50
CA GLY A 624 15.91 31.44 -0.63
C GLY A 624 17.29 30.92 -0.20
N GLY A 625 18.37 31.68 -0.42
CA GLY A 625 19.75 31.20 -0.27
C GLY A 625 20.26 31.04 1.17
N ALA A 626 19.50 31.46 2.18
CA ALA A 626 19.91 31.36 3.59
C ALA A 626 19.55 30.03 4.27
N LYS A 627 18.67 29.21 3.66
CA LYS A 627 18.23 27.91 4.20
C LYS A 627 18.11 26.85 3.09
N GLY A 628 17.89 25.59 3.48
CA GLY A 628 17.52 24.49 2.57
C GLY A 628 18.59 24.12 1.54
N ILE A 629 18.15 23.66 0.36
CA ILE A 629 19.02 23.20 -0.73
C ILE A 629 19.82 24.34 -1.36
N THR A 630 19.21 25.53 -1.48
CA THR A 630 19.87 26.72 -2.06
C THR A 630 21.08 27.13 -1.23
N PHE A 631 20.95 27.13 0.11
CA PHE A 631 22.10 27.35 1.00
C PHE A 631 23.21 26.33 0.76
N SER A 632 22.87 25.04 0.61
CA SER A 632 23.87 23.98 0.37
C SER A 632 24.68 24.23 -0.90
N LEU A 633 24.04 24.68 -1.98
CA LEU A 633 24.73 25.02 -3.22
C LEU A 633 25.60 26.28 -3.06
N ILE A 634 25.05 27.32 -2.42
CA ILE A 634 25.76 28.58 -2.18
C ILE A 634 27.00 28.38 -1.28
N TRP A 635 26.93 27.48 -0.30
CA TRP A 635 28.06 27.07 0.51
C TRP A 635 29.24 26.59 -0.32
N ASN A 636 28.98 25.71 -1.29
CA ASN A 636 30.03 25.16 -2.13
C ASN A 636 30.55 26.18 -3.15
N ILE A 637 29.67 26.98 -3.75
CA ILE A 637 30.05 28.10 -4.63
C ILE A 637 30.96 29.08 -3.88
N SER A 638 30.59 29.46 -2.65
CA SER A 638 31.37 30.39 -1.82
C SER A 638 32.75 29.84 -1.48
N ARG A 639 32.87 28.54 -1.19
CA ARG A 639 34.16 27.91 -0.89
C ARG A 639 35.06 27.78 -2.11
N LYS A 640 34.49 27.47 -3.28
CA LYS A 640 35.25 27.14 -4.49
C LYS A 640 35.67 28.38 -5.27
N TYR A 641 34.75 29.34 -5.47
CA TYR A 641 34.96 30.47 -6.37
C TYR A 641 35.04 31.83 -5.65
N LYS A 642 34.54 31.90 -4.41
CA LYS A 642 34.46 33.12 -3.59
C LYS A 642 33.87 34.35 -4.32
N PRO A 643 32.73 34.23 -5.02
CA PRO A 643 32.13 35.35 -5.72
C PRO A 643 31.44 36.31 -4.74
N VAL A 644 31.06 37.50 -5.19
CA VAL A 644 30.18 38.38 -4.41
C VAL A 644 28.77 37.78 -4.42
N ILE A 645 28.21 37.49 -3.25
CA ILE A 645 26.91 36.82 -3.12
C ILE A 645 25.95 37.64 -2.27
N PHE A 646 24.77 37.91 -2.83
CA PHE A 646 23.63 38.50 -2.13
C PHE A 646 22.59 37.41 -1.89
N LEU A 647 22.27 37.17 -0.62
CA LEU A 647 21.26 36.24 -0.18
C LEU A 647 19.97 37.00 0.15
N VAL A 648 18.84 36.51 -0.35
CA VAL A 648 17.52 37.11 -0.13
C VAL A 648 16.56 36.06 0.41
N GLY A 649 15.77 36.41 1.44
CA GLY A 649 14.70 35.55 1.93
C GLY A 649 13.81 36.26 2.95
N LYS A 650 12.65 35.67 3.28
CA LYS A 650 11.66 36.29 4.19
C LYS A 650 12.06 36.32 5.67
N SER A 651 13.03 35.50 6.06
CA SER A 651 13.44 35.38 7.46
C SER A 651 14.25 36.61 7.86
N LEU A 652 14.03 37.13 9.07
CA LEU A 652 14.86 38.21 9.59
C LEU A 652 16.31 37.75 9.75
N GLU A 653 17.27 38.68 9.67
CA GLU A 653 18.71 38.36 9.82
C GLU A 653 19.04 37.78 11.20
N ASN A 654 18.24 38.12 12.22
CA ASN A 654 18.37 37.60 13.58
C ASN A 654 17.74 36.21 13.79
N ASP A 655 17.13 35.61 12.76
CA ASP A 655 16.72 34.20 12.81
C ASP A 655 17.96 33.33 13.04
N SER A 656 17.93 32.50 14.09
CA SER A 656 19.10 31.77 14.57
C SER A 656 19.75 30.90 13.49
N VAL A 657 18.95 30.25 12.64
CA VAL A 657 19.43 29.41 11.53
C VAL A 657 20.04 30.26 10.42
N VAL A 658 19.40 31.39 10.08
CA VAL A 658 19.93 32.33 9.08
C VAL A 658 21.26 32.92 9.53
N LEU A 659 21.32 33.41 10.77
CA LEU A 659 22.49 34.05 11.34
C LEU A 659 23.68 33.08 11.39
N GLU A 660 23.45 31.84 11.85
CA GLU A 660 24.50 30.80 11.88
C GLU A 660 25.01 30.47 10.47
N ASN A 661 24.11 30.31 9.51
CA ASN A 661 24.45 30.00 8.12
C ASN A 661 25.21 31.14 7.43
N ILE A 662 24.79 32.39 7.63
CA ILE A 662 25.50 33.57 7.11
C ILE A 662 26.88 33.67 7.73
N LYS A 663 27.01 33.46 9.05
CA LYS A 663 28.31 33.47 9.73
C LYS A 663 29.25 32.43 9.13
N LYS A 664 28.78 31.18 8.97
CA LYS A 664 29.53 30.11 8.31
C LYS A 664 29.98 30.52 6.90
N LEU A 665 29.09 31.11 6.10
CA LEU A 665 29.43 31.57 4.75
C LEU A 665 30.48 32.69 4.77
N LYS A 666 30.32 33.68 5.64
CA LYS A 666 31.25 34.82 5.80
C LYS A 666 32.66 34.37 6.21
N GLU A 667 32.78 33.31 7.01
CA GLU A 667 34.08 32.71 7.35
C GLU A 667 34.82 32.15 6.13
N LYS A 668 34.11 31.73 5.08
CA LYS A 668 34.71 31.19 3.85
C LYS A 668 34.83 32.22 2.74
N ASN A 669 33.89 33.17 2.71
CA ASN A 669 33.79 34.22 1.72
C ASN A 669 33.26 35.51 2.39
N PRO A 670 34.11 36.53 2.64
CA PRO A 670 33.68 37.75 3.32
C PRO A 670 32.67 38.57 2.50
N GLU A 671 32.59 38.37 1.19
CA GLU A 671 31.66 39.06 0.27
C GLU A 671 30.26 38.42 0.24
N ILE A 672 29.72 38.11 1.43
CA ILE A 672 28.38 37.55 1.61
C ILE A 672 27.49 38.61 2.26
N TYR A 673 26.40 38.95 1.59
CA TYR A 673 25.40 39.92 2.04
C TYR A 673 24.06 39.23 2.20
N TYR A 674 23.28 39.60 3.22
CA TYR A 674 21.93 39.08 3.44
C TYR A 674 20.94 40.22 3.56
N GLU A 675 19.76 40.05 2.97
CA GLU A 675 18.65 40.99 3.09
C GLU A 675 17.35 40.22 3.32
N SER A 676 16.60 40.65 4.33
CA SER A 676 15.29 40.08 4.66
C SER A 676 14.19 40.76 3.85
N LEU A 677 13.63 40.07 2.86
CA LEU A 677 12.47 40.55 2.08
C LEU A 677 11.66 39.39 1.50
N ASP A 678 10.42 39.69 1.14
CA ASP A 678 9.57 38.76 0.39
C ASP A 678 9.78 38.96 -1.11
N ALA A 679 10.29 37.94 -1.81
CA ALA A 679 10.57 38.02 -3.24
C ALA A 679 9.31 38.11 -4.12
N ARG A 680 8.12 37.95 -3.53
CA ARG A 680 6.83 38.22 -4.19
C ARG A 680 6.60 39.73 -4.40
N ASP A 681 7.22 40.57 -3.57
CA ASP A 681 7.20 42.03 -3.72
C ASP A 681 8.28 42.48 -4.71
N VAL A 682 7.85 42.83 -5.92
CA VAL A 682 8.73 43.22 -7.02
C VAL A 682 9.48 44.52 -6.72
N ASP A 683 8.86 45.49 -6.04
CA ASP A 683 9.48 46.78 -5.74
C ASP A 683 10.60 46.61 -4.71
N SER A 684 10.36 45.78 -3.69
CA SER A 684 11.39 45.44 -2.70
C SER A 684 12.53 44.63 -3.32
N LEU A 685 12.23 43.68 -4.21
CA LEU A 685 13.26 42.92 -4.92
C LEU A 685 14.08 43.81 -5.87
N GLU A 686 13.43 44.72 -6.60
CA GLU A 686 14.09 45.68 -7.48
C GLU A 686 15.08 46.58 -6.73
N LYS A 687 14.75 47.02 -5.51
CA LYS A 687 15.70 47.79 -4.67
C LYS A 687 17.00 47.02 -4.42
N ILE A 688 16.95 45.70 -4.30
CA ILE A 688 18.15 44.87 -4.18
C ILE A 688 18.92 44.83 -5.50
N PHE A 689 18.25 44.65 -6.64
CA PHE A 689 18.90 44.72 -7.95
C PHE A 689 19.62 46.06 -8.16
N LEU A 690 18.95 47.18 -7.85
CA LEU A 690 19.54 48.52 -7.89
C LEU A 690 20.74 48.64 -6.96
N LYS A 691 20.63 48.17 -5.72
CA LYS A 691 21.73 48.18 -4.74
C LYS A 691 22.95 47.43 -5.26
N ILE A 692 22.74 46.24 -5.82
CA ILE A 692 23.83 45.41 -6.38
C ILE A 692 24.43 46.08 -7.62
N LYS A 693 23.59 46.58 -8.54
CA LYS A 693 24.04 47.27 -9.76
C LYS A 693 24.81 48.54 -9.43
N ASN A 694 24.38 49.33 -8.46
CA ASN A 694 25.08 50.55 -8.04
C ASN A 694 26.46 50.24 -7.44
N LYS A 695 26.54 49.22 -6.58
CA LYS A 695 27.77 48.85 -5.87
C LYS A 695 28.76 48.05 -6.74
N HIS A 696 28.29 47.11 -7.55
CA HIS A 696 29.13 46.15 -8.28
C HIS A 696 29.00 46.24 -9.81
N LYS A 697 28.19 47.17 -10.35
CA LYS A 697 27.96 47.44 -11.79
C LYS A 697 27.34 46.32 -12.62
N LYS A 698 27.24 45.10 -12.08
CA LYS A 698 26.69 43.93 -12.77
C LYS A 698 26.02 42.96 -11.80
N ILE A 699 25.18 42.10 -12.35
CA ILE A 699 24.62 40.91 -11.72
C ILE A 699 24.83 39.79 -12.74
N ASP A 700 25.70 38.83 -12.44
CA ASP A 700 26.03 37.77 -13.40
C ASP A 700 24.98 36.65 -13.36
N ILE A 701 24.59 36.19 -12.17
CA ILE A 701 23.69 35.03 -12.01
C ILE A 701 22.65 35.32 -10.95
N VAL A 702 21.38 34.99 -11.23
CA VAL A 702 20.32 34.91 -10.22
C VAL A 702 19.91 33.45 -10.03
N ILE A 703 19.95 32.96 -8.80
CA ILE A 703 19.47 31.62 -8.43
C ILE A 703 18.20 31.80 -7.61
N ASN A 704 17.10 31.21 -8.06
CA ASN A 704 15.83 31.28 -7.36
C ASN A 704 15.42 29.88 -6.86
N GLY A 705 15.60 29.67 -5.56
CA GLY A 705 15.13 28.50 -4.85
C GLY A 705 13.96 28.78 -3.91
N ALA A 706 13.22 29.87 -4.13
CA ALA A 706 12.00 30.14 -3.37
C ALA A 706 10.95 29.05 -3.61
N GLY A 707 10.28 28.64 -2.54
CA GLY A 707 9.20 27.67 -2.62
C GLY A 707 8.84 27.10 -1.25
N VAL A 708 7.57 26.77 -1.10
CA VAL A 708 7.03 26.00 0.01
C VAL A 708 6.27 24.81 -0.56
N VAL A 709 6.14 23.76 0.23
CA VAL A 709 5.27 22.62 -0.07
C VAL A 709 4.29 22.54 1.08
N ASN A 710 3.00 22.45 0.75
CA ASN A 710 1.96 22.16 1.73
C ASN A 710 1.24 20.89 1.29
N ILE A 711 1.49 19.77 1.95
CA ILE A 711 0.91 18.47 1.58
C ILE A 711 -0.58 18.47 1.96
N GLY A 712 -1.44 18.08 1.02
CA GLY A 712 -2.86 17.84 1.28
C GLY A 712 -3.61 17.52 0.01
N PHE A 713 -4.54 16.56 0.08
CA PHE A 713 -5.36 16.15 -1.06
C PHE A 713 -6.19 17.31 -1.62
N ILE A 714 -6.50 17.25 -2.92
CA ILE A 714 -7.23 18.31 -3.63
C ILE A 714 -8.55 18.62 -2.92
N ALA A 715 -9.27 17.61 -2.42
CA ALA A 715 -10.56 17.78 -1.74
C ALA A 715 -10.46 18.34 -0.31
N GLU A 716 -9.28 18.37 0.29
CA GLU A 716 -9.08 18.79 1.70
C GLU A 716 -8.29 20.10 1.81
N LYS A 717 -7.49 20.41 0.79
CA LYS A 717 -6.66 21.62 0.75
C LYS A 717 -7.53 22.87 0.71
N SER A 718 -7.18 23.85 1.56
CA SER A 718 -7.85 25.14 1.60
C SER A 718 -7.40 26.04 0.44
N GLU A 719 -8.27 26.95 0.01
CA GLU A 719 -7.93 27.96 -1.00
C GLU A 719 -6.72 28.80 -0.60
N LYS A 720 -6.66 29.23 0.68
CA LYS A 720 -5.54 30.04 1.20
C LYS A 720 -4.21 29.29 1.13
N ASP A 721 -4.21 28.00 1.44
CA ASP A 721 -3.01 27.17 1.35
C ASP A 721 -2.56 26.99 -0.09
N ALA A 722 -3.50 26.72 -1.00
CA ALA A 722 -3.23 26.61 -2.43
C ALA A 722 -2.66 27.93 -3.00
N GLU A 723 -3.25 29.07 -2.63
CA GLU A 723 -2.79 30.39 -3.04
C GLU A 723 -1.40 30.72 -2.48
N HIS A 724 -1.16 30.42 -1.21
CA HIS A 724 0.14 30.63 -0.60
C HIS A 724 1.22 29.76 -1.27
N GLU A 725 0.92 28.49 -1.51
CA GLU A 725 1.84 27.53 -2.14
C GLU A 725 2.17 27.91 -3.60
N LEU A 726 1.16 28.26 -4.39
CA LEU A 726 1.31 28.72 -5.77
C LEU A 726 2.12 30.03 -5.85
N SER A 727 1.68 31.06 -5.11
CA SER A 727 2.27 32.41 -5.20
C SER A 727 3.72 32.44 -4.73
N THR A 728 4.08 31.65 -3.71
CA THR A 728 5.45 31.57 -3.19
C THR A 728 6.44 30.96 -4.19
N LYS A 729 5.93 30.20 -5.17
CA LYS A 729 6.76 29.59 -6.23
C LYS A 729 6.77 30.41 -7.51
N VAL A 730 5.60 30.84 -7.99
CA VAL A 730 5.44 31.46 -9.32
C VAL A 730 5.83 32.94 -9.31
N ALA A 731 5.37 33.73 -8.33
CA ALA A 731 5.60 35.18 -8.33
C ALA A 731 7.09 35.56 -8.25
N PRO A 732 7.93 34.94 -7.38
CA PRO A 732 9.36 35.21 -7.38
C PRO A 732 10.05 34.87 -8.70
N ALA A 733 9.60 33.82 -9.40
CA ALA A 733 10.15 33.44 -10.70
C ALA A 733 9.84 34.51 -11.77
N ILE A 734 8.59 35.00 -11.82
CA ILE A 734 8.20 36.10 -12.72
C ILE A 734 9.04 37.35 -12.43
N ASN A 735 9.06 37.80 -11.17
CA ASN A 735 9.78 39.01 -10.76
C ASN A 735 11.27 38.93 -11.12
N VAL A 736 11.92 37.78 -10.90
CA VAL A 736 13.32 37.58 -11.24
C VAL A 736 13.56 37.62 -12.74
N LEU A 737 12.70 37.01 -13.56
CA LEU A 737 12.86 37.00 -15.01
C LEU A 737 12.68 38.40 -15.60
N GLU A 738 11.68 39.15 -15.13
CA GLU A 738 11.47 40.56 -15.53
C GLU A 738 12.65 41.45 -15.16
N LEU A 739 13.11 41.37 -13.91
CA LEU A 739 14.27 42.15 -13.44
C LEU A 739 15.57 41.69 -14.12
N ALA A 740 15.70 40.41 -14.47
CA ALA A 740 16.86 39.92 -15.20
C ALA A 740 17.03 40.62 -16.56
N SER A 741 15.92 40.81 -17.28
CA SER A 741 15.91 41.60 -18.53
C SER A 741 16.25 43.07 -18.27
N LYS A 742 15.67 43.69 -17.23
CA LYS A 742 15.89 45.11 -16.91
C LYS A 742 17.33 45.44 -16.51
N TYR A 743 18.02 44.51 -15.84
CA TYR A 743 19.36 44.75 -15.27
C TYR A 743 20.52 44.08 -16.01
N ASP A 744 20.24 43.47 -17.16
CA ASP A 744 21.21 42.76 -18.02
C ASP A 744 21.90 41.61 -17.25
N VAL A 745 21.08 40.76 -16.63
CA VAL A 745 21.54 39.55 -15.94
C VAL A 745 21.89 38.49 -16.97
N LYS A 746 23.09 37.89 -16.85
CA LYS A 746 23.55 36.88 -17.82
C LYS A 746 22.79 35.57 -17.72
N LYS A 747 22.37 35.18 -16.51
CA LYS A 747 21.67 33.91 -16.29
C LYS A 747 20.73 33.94 -15.09
N VAL A 748 19.54 33.38 -15.28
CA VAL A 748 18.59 33.05 -14.21
C VAL A 748 18.49 31.53 -14.11
N ILE A 749 18.61 30.98 -12.90
CA ILE A 749 18.40 29.56 -12.63
C ILE A 749 17.25 29.41 -11.64
N ASN A 750 16.09 29.00 -12.13
CA ASN A 750 14.94 28.66 -11.30
C ASN A 750 15.02 27.18 -10.86
N PHE A 751 14.56 26.89 -9.65
CA PHE A 751 14.46 25.51 -9.16
C PHE A 751 13.04 24.98 -9.31
N SER A 752 12.92 23.86 -10.02
CA SER A 752 11.72 23.02 -10.13
C SER A 752 11.90 21.73 -9.32
N SER A 753 10.95 20.80 -9.45
CA SER A 753 10.99 19.49 -8.83
C SER A 753 10.63 18.41 -9.84
N ILE A 754 11.30 17.27 -9.76
CA ILE A 754 11.09 16.14 -10.67
C ILE A 754 9.65 15.61 -10.66
N ILE A 755 8.95 15.73 -9.53
CA ILE A 755 7.59 15.23 -9.37
C ILE A 755 6.57 16.02 -10.21
N SER A 756 6.94 17.19 -10.74
CA SER A 756 6.08 17.94 -11.67
C SER A 756 5.84 17.21 -12.99
N LYS A 757 6.82 16.41 -13.44
CA LYS A 757 6.68 15.59 -14.65
C LYS A 757 5.68 14.44 -14.49
N TYR A 758 5.53 13.93 -13.27
CA TYR A 758 4.82 12.66 -12.98
C TYR A 758 3.57 12.81 -12.12
N GLY A 759 3.42 13.93 -11.42
CA GLY A 759 2.42 14.13 -10.38
C GLY A 759 2.78 13.43 -9.07
N SER A 760 2.20 13.91 -7.98
CA SER A 760 2.35 13.33 -6.65
C SER A 760 1.08 13.57 -5.82
N ALA A 761 0.62 12.54 -5.12
CA ALA A 761 -0.60 12.61 -4.32
C ALA A 761 -0.46 13.67 -3.22
N GLY A 762 -1.45 14.55 -3.09
CA GLY A 762 -1.45 15.63 -2.10
C GLY A 762 -0.51 16.79 -2.43
N GLN A 763 0.12 16.82 -3.60
CA GLN A 763 1.04 17.88 -4.06
C GLN A 763 0.61 18.49 -5.40
N SER A 764 -0.69 18.49 -5.67
CA SER A 764 -1.27 18.95 -6.95
C SER A 764 -0.94 20.40 -7.29
N ILE A 765 -1.01 21.32 -6.31
CA ILE A 765 -0.64 22.74 -6.49
C ILE A 765 0.87 22.92 -6.61
N TYR A 766 1.65 22.23 -5.78
CA TYR A 766 3.11 22.29 -5.87
C TYR A 766 3.60 21.87 -7.26
N THR A 767 3.14 20.72 -7.76
CA THR A 767 3.57 20.20 -9.07
C THR A 767 3.13 21.12 -10.21
N LEU A 768 1.88 21.63 -10.18
CA LEU A 768 1.37 22.64 -11.09
C LEU A 768 2.24 23.91 -11.09
N ALA A 769 2.58 24.45 -9.92
CA ALA A 769 3.37 25.67 -9.79
C ALA A 769 4.78 25.51 -10.36
N ASN A 770 5.40 24.34 -10.16
CA ASN A 770 6.71 24.02 -10.73
C ASN A 770 6.69 23.92 -12.26
N GLU A 771 5.63 23.36 -12.87
CA GLU A 771 5.49 23.36 -14.33
C GLU A 771 5.24 24.77 -14.90
N ILE A 772 4.45 25.61 -14.22
CA ILE A 772 4.27 27.01 -14.64
C ILE A 772 5.62 27.75 -14.62
N VAL A 773 6.41 27.61 -13.55
CA VAL A 773 7.77 28.17 -13.49
C VAL A 773 8.66 27.61 -14.60
N THR A 774 8.49 26.33 -14.96
CA THR A 774 9.19 25.70 -16.09
C THR A 774 8.87 26.41 -17.40
N GLY A 775 7.59 26.57 -17.73
CA GLY A 775 7.17 27.26 -18.94
C GLY A 775 7.66 28.71 -18.99
N LEU A 776 7.49 29.47 -17.90
CA LEU A 776 7.94 30.88 -17.81
C LEU A 776 9.45 31.01 -17.99
N THR A 777 10.22 30.12 -17.36
CA THR A 777 11.68 30.17 -17.42
C THR A 777 12.20 29.87 -18.81
N LEU A 778 11.64 28.85 -19.48
CA LEU A 778 12.10 28.43 -20.80
C LEU A 778 11.70 29.39 -21.93
N LYS A 779 10.68 30.23 -21.74
CA LYS A 779 10.36 31.34 -22.65
C LYS A 779 11.34 32.50 -22.55
N HIS A 780 12.14 32.57 -21.48
CA HIS A 780 13.07 33.67 -21.25
C HIS A 780 14.49 33.34 -21.77
N PRO A 781 15.17 34.27 -22.49
CA PRO A 781 16.44 33.99 -23.16
C PRO A 781 17.61 33.66 -22.22
N VAL A 782 17.55 34.13 -20.97
CA VAL A 782 18.56 33.85 -19.94
C VAL A 782 18.09 32.84 -18.89
N GLY A 783 16.91 32.24 -19.09
CA GLY A 783 16.24 31.37 -18.12
C GLY A 783 16.66 29.90 -18.24
N SER A 784 17.20 29.35 -17.17
CA SER A 784 17.47 27.92 -17.03
C SER A 784 16.70 27.36 -15.84
N ILE A 785 16.31 26.08 -15.93
CA ILE A 785 15.57 25.43 -14.87
C ILE A 785 16.12 24.04 -14.54
N VAL A 786 16.22 23.77 -13.24
CA VAL A 786 16.70 22.49 -12.71
C VAL A 786 15.56 21.81 -11.95
N HIS A 787 15.20 20.60 -12.37
CA HIS A 787 14.20 19.76 -11.72
C HIS A 787 14.89 18.84 -10.72
N TRP A 788 14.77 19.18 -9.44
CA TRP A 788 15.46 18.47 -8.36
C TRP A 788 14.73 17.18 -7.97
N PRO A 789 15.46 16.07 -7.78
CA PRO A 789 14.98 14.90 -7.04
C PRO A 789 15.02 15.19 -5.53
N PRO A 790 14.48 14.31 -4.68
CA PRO A 790 14.61 14.44 -3.23
C PRO A 790 16.09 14.43 -2.79
N TRP A 791 16.46 15.33 -1.88
CA TRP A 791 17.83 15.43 -1.34
C TRP A 791 18.00 14.59 -0.07
N ASP A 792 19.20 14.06 0.16
CA ASP A 792 19.53 13.36 1.40
C ASP A 792 19.83 14.37 2.53
N GLY A 793 18.96 14.43 3.55
CA GLY A 793 19.19 15.19 4.80
C GLY A 793 19.18 16.73 4.68
N VAL A 794 18.75 17.30 3.55
CA VAL A 794 18.77 18.76 3.30
C VAL A 794 17.44 19.23 2.70
N GLY A 795 16.98 20.42 3.10
CA GLY A 795 15.77 21.02 2.55
C GLY A 795 14.49 20.37 3.06
N MET A 796 13.53 20.15 2.16
CA MET A 796 12.18 19.66 2.48
C MET A 796 12.15 18.19 2.93
N THR A 797 13.25 17.45 2.77
CA THR A 797 13.41 16.04 3.19
C THR A 797 14.06 15.88 4.56
N LYS A 798 14.33 16.98 5.30
CA LYS A 798 14.97 16.91 6.63
C LYS A 798 14.19 16.12 7.70
N HIS A 799 12.91 15.83 7.47
CA HIS A 799 12.11 14.97 8.35
C HIS A 799 12.43 13.49 8.08
N GLN A 800 12.92 12.75 9.08
CA GLN A 800 13.42 11.37 8.92
C GLN A 800 12.36 10.39 8.35
N GLY A 801 11.07 10.62 8.57
CA GLY A 801 9.99 9.81 7.98
C GLY A 801 9.88 9.90 6.45
N ILE A 802 10.25 11.05 5.86
CA ILE A 802 10.24 11.26 4.40
C ILE A 802 11.41 10.52 3.74
N LEU A 803 12.59 10.52 4.38
CA LEU A 803 13.80 9.87 3.87
C LEU A 803 13.71 8.33 3.90
N LYS A 804 12.99 7.78 4.88
CA LYS A 804 12.77 6.33 5.02
C LYS A 804 11.78 5.81 3.98
N ASN A 805 10.64 6.51 3.85
CA ASN A 805 9.60 6.22 2.87
C ASN A 805 10.12 6.28 1.41
N LEU A 806 10.93 7.28 1.05
CA LEU A 806 11.49 7.40 -0.31
C LEU A 806 12.49 6.27 -0.67
N ASN A 807 13.37 5.88 0.25
CA ASN A 807 14.33 4.80 0.00
C ASN A 807 13.66 3.41 -0.09
N GLU A 808 12.62 3.18 0.72
CA GLU A 808 11.87 1.91 0.74
C GLU A 808 11.02 1.71 -0.52
N HIS A 809 10.56 2.81 -1.16
CA HIS A 809 9.87 2.79 -2.46
C HIS A 809 10.82 2.84 -3.68
N GLY A 810 12.12 2.69 -3.46
CA GLY A 810 13.13 2.67 -4.53
C GLY A 810 13.49 4.02 -5.12
N VAL A 811 13.00 5.14 -4.55
CA VAL A 811 13.35 6.49 -4.97
C VAL A 811 14.74 6.82 -4.44
N SER A 812 15.65 7.16 -5.35
CA SER A 812 17.03 7.49 -5.01
C SER A 812 17.10 8.89 -4.39
N LEU A 813 17.94 9.05 -3.37
CA LEU A 813 18.19 10.35 -2.74
C LEU A 813 19.47 10.98 -3.26
N LEU A 814 19.38 12.24 -3.70
CA LEU A 814 20.53 12.99 -4.18
C LEU A 814 21.32 13.55 -2.99
N THR A 815 22.58 13.14 -2.87
CA THR A 815 23.47 13.69 -1.84
C THR A 815 23.91 15.12 -2.19
N PRO A 816 24.14 16.00 -1.21
CA PRO A 816 24.62 17.37 -1.47
C PRO A 816 25.88 17.42 -2.35
N LYS A 817 26.85 16.55 -2.08
CA LYS A 817 28.08 16.46 -2.88
C LYS A 817 27.79 16.16 -4.34
N LYS A 818 26.89 15.20 -4.62
CA LYS A 818 26.56 14.84 -6.00
C LYS A 818 25.74 15.94 -6.69
N ALA A 819 24.86 16.61 -5.94
CA ALA A 819 24.14 17.78 -6.43
C ALA A 819 25.10 18.89 -6.87
N ASP A 820 26.16 19.16 -6.10
CA ASP A 820 27.16 20.17 -6.45
C ASP A 820 27.90 19.83 -7.75
N GLU A 821 28.26 18.56 -7.96
CA GLU A 821 28.93 18.09 -9.18
C GLU A 821 28.06 18.33 -10.42
N LEU A 822 26.77 18.00 -10.35
CA LEU A 822 25.83 18.19 -11.45
C LEU A 822 25.55 19.68 -11.69
N PHE A 823 25.30 20.42 -10.61
CA PHE A 823 24.95 21.84 -10.66
C PHE A 823 26.09 22.72 -11.18
N ALA A 824 27.35 22.39 -10.90
CA ALA A 824 28.49 23.15 -11.40
C ALA A 824 28.53 23.26 -12.93
N CYS A 825 28.09 22.21 -13.64
CA CYS A 825 28.00 22.22 -15.10
C CYS A 825 26.89 23.17 -15.58
N ASP A 826 25.72 23.09 -14.96
CA ASP A 826 24.56 23.93 -15.33
C ASP A 826 24.72 25.38 -14.87
N LEU A 827 25.56 25.67 -13.88
CA LEU A 827 25.82 27.04 -13.43
C LEU A 827 26.60 27.87 -14.45
N THR A 828 27.43 27.24 -15.29
CA THR A 828 28.36 27.92 -16.22
C THR A 828 27.97 27.81 -17.71
N SER A 829 26.91 27.07 -18.03
CA SER A 829 26.40 26.97 -19.40
C SER A 829 25.69 28.26 -19.83
N GLY A 830 25.65 28.55 -21.14
CA GLY A 830 24.99 29.77 -21.61
C GLY A 830 23.65 29.63 -22.33
N ASN A 831 23.17 28.42 -22.60
CA ASN A 831 21.82 28.21 -23.16
C ASN A 831 20.77 28.02 -22.07
N SER A 832 19.55 28.53 -22.31
CA SER A 832 18.33 28.18 -21.59
C SER A 832 18.07 26.67 -21.71
N ASN A 833 18.09 25.96 -20.58
CA ASN A 833 17.95 24.51 -20.54
C ASN A 833 16.95 24.07 -19.46
N SER A 834 16.22 22.99 -19.73
CA SER A 834 15.40 22.27 -18.75
C SER A 834 16.08 20.96 -18.41
N ILE A 835 16.70 20.88 -17.24
CA ILE A 835 17.52 19.72 -16.84
C ILE A 835 16.89 19.01 -15.65
N TYR A 836 16.73 17.69 -15.79
CA TYR A 836 16.28 16.79 -14.74
C TYR A 836 17.48 16.06 -14.17
N TYR A 837 17.69 16.16 -12.85
CA TYR A 837 18.67 15.32 -12.17
C TYR A 837 18.00 14.03 -11.72
N MET A 838 18.47 12.91 -12.25
CA MET A 838 17.84 11.61 -12.04
C MET A 838 18.87 10.54 -11.84
N ASP A 839 18.56 9.55 -11.01
CA ASP A 839 19.34 8.31 -10.99
C ASP A 839 19.02 7.51 -12.26
N LYS A 840 20.06 6.92 -12.86
CA LYS A 840 19.93 6.12 -14.09
C LYS A 840 18.96 4.94 -13.92
N ASP A 841 18.93 4.37 -12.71
CA ASP A 841 18.17 3.15 -12.37
C ASP A 841 16.82 3.48 -11.68
N ASP A 842 16.52 4.76 -11.44
CA ASP A 842 15.30 5.20 -10.78
C ASP A 842 14.20 5.54 -11.81
N ASP A 843 13.57 4.49 -12.32
CA ASP A 843 12.36 4.58 -13.14
C ASP A 843 11.06 4.57 -12.30
N SER A 844 11.17 4.54 -10.96
CA SER A 844 10.04 4.43 -10.03
C SER A 844 9.08 5.63 -10.11
N LEU A 845 9.62 6.79 -10.46
CA LEU A 845 8.87 8.04 -10.58
C LEU A 845 8.04 8.12 -11.88
N TYR A 846 8.29 7.27 -12.89
CA TYR A 846 7.78 7.48 -14.25
C TYR A 846 6.30 7.20 -14.49
N GLY A 847 5.61 6.55 -13.56
CA GLY A 847 4.18 6.25 -13.68
C GLY A 847 3.81 5.27 -14.80
N PHE A 848 4.49 5.27 -15.96
CA PHE A 848 4.28 4.37 -17.08
C PHE A 848 5.57 4.29 -17.93
N SER A 849 6.35 3.24 -17.69
CA SER A 849 7.35 2.74 -18.64
C SER A 849 6.76 1.49 -19.29
N LEU A 850 6.99 1.28 -20.59
CA LEU A 850 6.76 -0.03 -21.25
C LEU A 850 7.59 -1.16 -20.61
N ASN A 851 8.53 -0.82 -19.70
CA ASN A 851 9.24 -1.75 -18.83
C ASN A 851 8.71 -1.78 -17.36
N ASN A 852 7.61 -1.11 -17.03
CA ASN A 852 6.95 -1.22 -15.71
C ASN A 852 6.05 -2.45 -15.66
N PHE A 853 6.68 -3.62 -15.52
CA PHE A 853 6.04 -4.87 -15.12
C PHE A 853 5.54 -4.84 -13.65
N ASN A 854 5.57 -3.70 -12.96
CA ASN A 854 5.06 -3.52 -11.60
C ASN A 854 3.61 -2.99 -11.53
N ALA A 855 2.96 -2.73 -12.67
CA ALA A 855 1.52 -2.50 -12.71
C ALA A 855 0.79 -3.85 -12.68
N TRP A 856 -0.19 -3.96 -11.78
CA TRP A 856 -1.08 -5.12 -11.72
C TRP A 856 -1.78 -5.30 -13.08
N HIS A 857 -1.62 -6.48 -13.69
CA HIS A 857 -2.34 -6.86 -14.90
C HIS A 857 -3.55 -7.73 -14.54
N PRO A 858 -4.76 -7.50 -15.08
CA PRO A 858 -5.96 -8.22 -14.64
C PRO A 858 -5.90 -9.75 -14.81
N LEU A 859 -5.31 -10.27 -15.91
CA LEU A 859 -5.03 -11.71 -16.11
C LEU A 859 -3.89 -12.28 -15.26
N ILE A 860 -2.70 -11.68 -15.34
CA ILE A 860 -1.46 -12.28 -14.84
C ILE A 860 -0.99 -11.72 -13.48
N GLY A 861 -1.68 -10.72 -12.95
CA GLY A 861 -1.41 -10.12 -11.66
C GLY A 861 -0.18 -9.19 -11.66
N LYS A 862 0.46 -9.08 -10.50
CA LYS A 862 1.60 -8.16 -10.27
C LYS A 862 2.92 -8.92 -10.33
N LEU A 863 3.98 -8.33 -10.87
CA LEU A 863 5.31 -8.92 -10.76
C LEU A 863 5.79 -8.95 -9.29
N ALA A 864 6.22 -10.11 -8.82
CA ALA A 864 6.57 -10.36 -7.41
C ALA A 864 7.90 -9.69 -6.99
N GLN A 865 8.84 -9.47 -7.92
CA GLN A 865 10.12 -8.81 -7.66
C GLN A 865 10.63 -8.03 -8.89
N PRO A 866 11.22 -6.82 -8.72
CA PRO A 866 11.86 -6.11 -9.82
C PRO A 866 13.09 -6.89 -10.33
N LEU A 867 13.21 -6.99 -11.67
CA LEU A 867 14.28 -7.72 -12.35
C LEU A 867 15.68 -7.25 -11.90
N SER A 868 16.45 -8.16 -11.28
CA SER A 868 17.90 -7.97 -11.14
C SER A 868 18.58 -8.34 -12.47
N LEU A 869 19.67 -7.64 -12.82
CA LEU A 869 20.47 -7.88 -14.05
C LEU A 869 21.02 -9.32 -14.20
N SER A 870 20.85 -10.19 -13.20
CA SER A 870 21.28 -11.58 -13.18
C SER A 870 20.15 -12.63 -13.22
N GLN A 871 18.87 -12.24 -13.13
CA GLN A 871 17.75 -13.20 -13.11
C GLN A 871 17.14 -13.37 -14.51
N GLN A 872 17.18 -14.60 -15.03
CA GLN A 872 16.54 -14.98 -16.30
C GLN A 872 15.04 -15.28 -16.17
N ASN A 873 14.51 -15.40 -14.94
CA ASN A 873 13.15 -15.87 -14.69
C ASN A 873 12.26 -14.74 -14.14
N GLN A 874 11.03 -14.63 -14.64
CA GLN A 874 10.03 -13.67 -14.17
C GLN A 874 8.96 -14.38 -13.34
N VAL A 875 8.53 -13.78 -12.23
CA VAL A 875 7.47 -14.35 -11.38
C VAL A 875 6.38 -13.30 -11.14
N PHE A 876 5.14 -13.64 -11.47
CA PHE A 876 3.95 -12.83 -11.24
C PHE A 876 3.05 -13.47 -10.17
N GLU A 877 2.31 -12.65 -9.44
CA GLU A 877 1.36 -13.02 -8.39
C GLU A 877 -0.04 -12.54 -8.78
N LYS A 878 -0.96 -13.49 -8.98
CA LYS A 878 -2.39 -13.24 -9.26
C LYS A 878 -3.22 -13.84 -8.14
N SER A 879 -4.20 -13.07 -7.67
CA SER A 879 -5.28 -13.57 -6.81
C SER A 879 -6.58 -13.61 -7.62
N PHE A 880 -7.25 -14.76 -7.58
CA PHE A 880 -8.62 -14.94 -8.03
C PHE A 880 -9.53 -14.78 -6.81
N ASP A 881 -10.59 -13.98 -6.90
CA ASP A 881 -11.49 -13.71 -5.79
C ASP A 881 -12.94 -13.68 -6.27
N LEU A 882 -13.86 -14.34 -5.56
CA LEU A 882 -15.25 -14.47 -6.02
C LEU A 882 -16.00 -13.13 -6.07
N ALA A 883 -15.57 -12.11 -5.32
CA ALA A 883 -16.19 -10.79 -5.36
C ALA A 883 -15.70 -9.93 -6.54
N ASN A 884 -14.47 -10.16 -7.02
CA ASN A 884 -13.84 -9.36 -8.07
C ASN A 884 -13.79 -10.06 -9.44
N ASP A 885 -13.64 -11.38 -9.46
CA ASP A 885 -13.59 -12.24 -10.64
C ASP A 885 -14.94 -12.99 -10.78
N THR A 886 -16.03 -12.23 -10.97
CA THR A 886 -17.42 -12.74 -10.89
C THR A 886 -17.74 -13.85 -11.90
N TYR A 887 -17.00 -13.95 -13.01
CA TYR A 887 -17.13 -15.04 -13.99
C TYR A 887 -16.82 -16.42 -13.38
N LEU A 888 -16.12 -16.49 -12.24
CA LEU A 888 -15.87 -17.77 -11.55
C LEU A 888 -17.15 -18.40 -11.00
N GLU A 889 -18.18 -17.59 -10.73
CA GLU A 889 -19.50 -18.10 -10.37
C GLU A 889 -20.20 -18.79 -11.56
N ASP A 890 -19.81 -18.44 -12.78
CA ASP A 890 -20.31 -19.02 -14.03
C ASP A 890 -19.51 -20.27 -14.47
N HIS A 891 -18.57 -20.77 -13.67
CA HIS A 891 -17.80 -21.97 -13.99
C HIS A 891 -17.54 -22.82 -12.75
N LYS A 892 -18.51 -23.69 -12.41
CA LYS A 892 -18.48 -24.53 -11.19
C LYS A 892 -18.52 -26.02 -11.51
N ILE A 893 -17.81 -26.82 -10.73
CA ILE A 893 -17.93 -28.28 -10.75
C ILE A 893 -18.44 -28.75 -9.38
N ASP A 894 -19.56 -29.47 -9.35
CA ASP A 894 -20.26 -29.92 -8.14
C ASP A 894 -20.44 -28.77 -7.12
N GLY A 895 -20.85 -27.60 -7.60
CA GLY A 895 -21.06 -26.39 -6.79
C GLY A 895 -19.79 -25.65 -6.36
N THR A 896 -18.61 -26.15 -6.68
CA THR A 896 -17.32 -25.52 -6.35
C THR A 896 -16.79 -24.72 -7.53
N SER A 897 -16.33 -23.49 -7.32
CA SER A 897 -15.79 -22.62 -8.38
C SER A 897 -14.35 -23.02 -8.77
N TYR A 898 -14.09 -23.16 -10.07
CA TYR A 898 -12.79 -23.50 -10.62
C TYR A 898 -12.34 -22.46 -11.64
N VAL A 899 -11.04 -22.15 -11.67
CA VAL A 899 -10.47 -21.33 -12.75
C VAL A 899 -10.51 -22.14 -14.05
N PRO A 900 -11.17 -21.66 -15.12
CA PRO A 900 -11.28 -22.39 -16.38
C PRO A 900 -9.91 -22.66 -17.01
N ALA A 901 -9.76 -23.80 -17.70
CA ALA A 901 -8.57 -24.12 -18.46
C ALA A 901 -8.27 -23.06 -19.53
N ALA A 902 -9.32 -22.51 -20.14
CA ALA A 902 -9.21 -21.43 -21.12
C ALA A 902 -8.62 -20.13 -20.53
N VAL A 903 -8.94 -19.80 -19.27
CA VAL A 903 -8.33 -18.65 -18.56
C VAL A 903 -6.85 -18.90 -18.31
N SER A 904 -6.48 -20.13 -17.93
CA SER A 904 -5.07 -20.51 -17.73
C SER A 904 -4.26 -20.37 -19.02
N LEU A 905 -4.84 -20.81 -20.15
CA LEU A 905 -4.25 -20.64 -21.48
C LEU A 905 -4.13 -19.17 -21.88
N ALA A 906 -5.13 -18.33 -21.58
CA ALA A 906 -5.06 -16.89 -21.84
C ALA A 906 -3.97 -16.19 -21.03
N MET A 907 -3.74 -16.62 -19.78
CA MET A 907 -2.63 -16.14 -18.95
C MET A 907 -1.28 -16.47 -19.60
N PHE A 908 -1.11 -17.71 -20.06
CA PHE A 908 0.12 -18.11 -20.77
C PHE A 908 0.30 -17.41 -22.11
N PHE A 909 -0.79 -17.24 -22.88
CA PHE A 909 -0.76 -16.49 -24.13
C PHE A 909 -0.32 -15.05 -23.91
N CYS A 910 -0.82 -14.40 -22.84
CA CYS A 910 -0.40 -13.06 -22.43
C CYS A 910 1.11 -13.03 -22.12
N LEU A 911 1.60 -13.94 -21.27
CA LEU A 911 3.02 -14.03 -20.93
C LEU A 911 3.90 -14.27 -22.15
N ALA A 912 3.49 -15.14 -23.07
CA ALA A 912 4.21 -15.46 -24.29
C ALA A 912 4.32 -14.27 -25.26
N LYS A 913 3.24 -13.48 -25.38
CA LYS A 913 3.23 -12.22 -26.15
C LYS A 913 4.11 -11.14 -25.52
N MET A 914 4.26 -11.16 -24.19
CA MET A 914 5.18 -10.24 -23.49
C MET A 914 6.65 -10.54 -23.77
N GLN A 915 7.02 -11.80 -24.04
CA GLN A 915 8.42 -12.16 -24.29
C GLN A 915 8.88 -11.90 -25.72
N ASN A 916 7.98 -12.01 -26.71
CA ASN A 916 8.32 -11.92 -28.13
C ASN A 916 7.29 -11.10 -28.92
N LYS A 917 7.78 -10.30 -29.88
CA LYS A 917 6.92 -9.59 -30.83
C LYS A 917 6.46 -10.56 -31.94
N GLY A 918 5.29 -11.16 -31.76
CA GLY A 918 4.66 -12.06 -32.73
C GLY A 918 3.51 -12.88 -32.12
N ILE A 919 2.78 -13.61 -32.95
CA ILE A 919 1.71 -14.51 -32.49
C ILE A 919 2.33 -15.78 -31.88
N PRO A 920 2.13 -16.05 -30.58
CA PRO A 920 2.78 -17.17 -29.92
C PRO A 920 2.10 -18.51 -30.24
N ILE A 921 2.91 -19.55 -30.44
CA ILE A 921 2.46 -20.95 -30.43
C ILE A 921 2.74 -21.51 -29.03
N LEU A 922 1.72 -22.10 -28.41
CA LEU A 922 1.85 -22.76 -27.11
C LEU A 922 1.83 -24.27 -27.28
N GLU A 923 2.76 -24.97 -26.66
CA GLU A 923 2.90 -26.43 -26.72
C GLU A 923 2.87 -27.03 -25.31
N ASN A 924 2.46 -28.29 -25.23
CA ASN A 924 2.43 -29.09 -24.00
C ASN A 924 1.73 -28.39 -22.83
N PHE A 925 0.56 -27.80 -23.08
CA PHE A 925 -0.29 -27.33 -22.00
C PHE A 925 -0.80 -28.53 -21.20
N VAL A 926 -0.48 -28.59 -19.91
CA VAL A 926 -0.89 -29.67 -19.02
C VAL A 926 -1.40 -29.06 -17.72
N ILE A 927 -2.59 -29.48 -17.30
CA ILE A 927 -3.12 -29.23 -15.96
C ILE A 927 -2.77 -30.45 -15.12
N HIS A 928 -1.89 -30.28 -14.14
CA HIS A 928 -1.51 -31.33 -13.20
C HIS A 928 -2.50 -31.45 -12.05
N ASN A 929 -3.02 -30.31 -11.58
CA ASN A 929 -4.05 -30.23 -10.56
C ASN A 929 -4.94 -29.01 -10.85
N PRO A 930 -6.27 -29.14 -10.82
CA PRO A 930 -7.18 -28.06 -11.18
C PRO A 930 -7.10 -26.91 -10.16
N MET A 931 -7.25 -25.68 -10.62
CA MET A 931 -7.25 -24.46 -9.79
C MET A 931 -8.61 -24.24 -9.15
N ILE A 932 -8.73 -24.56 -7.86
CA ILE A 932 -9.98 -24.50 -7.09
C ILE A 932 -10.01 -23.21 -6.27
N VAL A 933 -11.12 -22.47 -6.28
CA VAL A 933 -11.27 -21.27 -5.46
C VAL A 933 -12.07 -21.63 -4.20
N LYS A 934 -11.37 -21.92 -3.10
CA LYS A 934 -11.96 -22.24 -1.78
C LYS A 934 -11.95 -20.97 -0.90
N GLU A 935 -12.99 -20.76 -0.07
CA GLU A 935 -13.01 -19.68 0.94
C GLU A 935 -12.79 -18.26 0.36
N ASN A 936 -13.50 -17.94 -0.72
CA ASN A 936 -13.56 -16.66 -1.42
C ASN A 936 -12.31 -16.20 -2.20
N SER A 937 -11.14 -16.83 -2.06
CA SER A 937 -9.98 -16.45 -2.89
C SER A 937 -8.98 -17.58 -3.18
N LEU A 938 -8.25 -17.47 -4.29
CA LEU A 938 -7.15 -18.36 -4.70
C LEU A 938 -5.95 -17.52 -5.14
N LYS A 939 -4.81 -17.70 -4.46
CA LYS A 939 -3.54 -17.06 -4.86
C LYS A 939 -2.70 -18.00 -5.71
N CYS A 940 -2.16 -17.49 -6.81
CA CYS A 940 -1.33 -18.21 -7.75
C CYS A 940 -0.05 -17.43 -8.07
N LYS A 941 1.05 -18.16 -8.26
CA LYS A 941 2.30 -17.64 -8.83
C LYS A 941 2.44 -18.12 -10.27
N LEU A 942 2.61 -17.19 -11.19
CA LEU A 942 2.94 -17.47 -12.58
C LEU A 942 4.44 -17.28 -12.78
N MET A 943 5.13 -18.26 -13.33
CA MET A 943 6.57 -18.20 -13.57
C MET A 943 6.87 -18.30 -15.06
N VAL A 944 7.83 -17.50 -15.52
CA VAL A 944 8.40 -17.54 -16.87
C VAL A 944 9.86 -17.94 -16.72
N GLU A 945 10.27 -18.99 -17.42
CA GLU A 945 11.65 -19.45 -17.47
C GLU A 945 12.16 -19.42 -18.92
N LYS A 946 13.24 -18.68 -19.17
CA LYS A 946 13.84 -18.60 -20.50
C LYS A 946 14.66 -19.86 -20.81
N LYS A 947 14.42 -20.47 -21.98
CA LYS A 947 15.19 -21.60 -22.52
C LYS A 947 15.94 -21.18 -23.80
N SER A 948 16.74 -22.08 -24.36
CA SER A 948 17.53 -21.83 -25.58
C SER A 948 16.67 -21.66 -26.85
N ASP A 949 15.49 -22.27 -26.86
CA ASP A 949 14.56 -22.41 -28.00
C ASP A 949 13.20 -21.75 -27.76
N GLY A 950 13.01 -21.10 -26.61
CA GLY A 950 11.73 -20.53 -26.22
C GLY A 950 11.60 -20.22 -24.74
N TYR A 951 10.40 -20.40 -24.20
CA TYR A 951 10.06 -20.11 -22.81
C TYR A 951 9.19 -21.22 -22.20
N ASP A 952 9.50 -21.63 -20.97
CA ASP A 952 8.65 -22.49 -20.16
C ASP A 952 7.81 -21.61 -19.22
N PHE A 953 6.51 -21.90 -19.11
CA PHE A 953 5.58 -21.18 -18.25
C PHE A 953 4.91 -22.11 -17.26
N PHE A 954 4.75 -21.63 -16.02
CA PHE A 954 4.13 -22.39 -14.93
C PHE A 954 3.14 -21.52 -14.17
N ILE A 955 2.00 -22.08 -13.76
CA ILE A 955 1.09 -21.49 -12.78
C ILE A 955 1.01 -22.46 -11.62
N ASN A 956 1.36 -22.02 -10.42
CA ASN A 956 1.33 -22.84 -9.20
C ASN A 956 0.55 -22.12 -8.10
N SER A 957 -0.31 -22.86 -7.41
CA SER A 957 -0.88 -22.46 -6.13
C SER A 957 -0.50 -23.47 -5.07
N ASN A 958 0.29 -23.01 -4.08
CA ASN A 958 0.73 -23.84 -2.98
C ASN A 958 -0.43 -24.23 -2.04
N ILE A 959 -1.48 -23.41 -1.98
CA ILE A 959 -2.63 -23.59 -1.07
C ILE A 959 -3.50 -24.76 -1.55
N THR A 960 -3.78 -24.84 -2.85
CA THR A 960 -4.65 -25.88 -3.41
C THR A 960 -3.89 -27.01 -4.09
N ASN A 961 -2.55 -26.97 -4.05
CA ASN A 961 -1.64 -27.82 -4.82
C ASN A 961 -1.94 -27.79 -6.34
N SER A 962 -2.62 -26.75 -6.80
CA SER A 962 -3.02 -26.58 -8.19
C SER A 962 -1.82 -26.19 -9.02
N SER A 963 -1.65 -26.83 -10.17
CA SER A 963 -0.57 -26.49 -11.08
C SER A 963 -0.92 -26.76 -12.52
N CYS A 964 -0.46 -25.88 -13.39
CA CYS A 964 -0.46 -26.10 -14.83
C CYS A 964 0.82 -25.52 -15.45
N GLN A 965 1.21 -26.05 -16.61
CA GLN A 965 2.40 -25.62 -17.32
C GLN A 965 2.18 -25.64 -18.82
N THR A 966 2.97 -24.86 -19.56
CA THR A 966 3.06 -24.90 -21.02
C THR A 966 4.43 -24.40 -21.48
N LYS A 967 4.72 -24.52 -22.76
CA LYS A 967 5.96 -24.04 -23.38
C LYS A 967 5.62 -23.20 -24.60
N GLN A 968 6.40 -22.17 -24.87
CA GLN A 968 6.37 -21.45 -26.14
C GLN A 968 7.62 -21.78 -26.91
N ASN A 969 7.46 -22.22 -28.16
CA ASN A 969 8.53 -22.32 -29.12
C ASN A 969 8.43 -21.19 -30.15
N ILE A 970 9.58 -20.67 -30.59
CA ILE A 970 9.64 -19.55 -31.54
C ILE A 970 9.59 -20.10 -32.97
N PHE A 971 8.40 -20.47 -33.44
CA PHE A 971 8.16 -20.85 -34.83
C PHE A 971 6.98 -20.06 -35.40
N GLN A 972 7.08 -19.67 -36.67
CA GLN A 972 5.96 -19.08 -37.41
C GLN A 972 5.28 -20.16 -38.26
N GLU A 973 3.99 -20.39 -38.03
CA GLU A 973 3.18 -21.25 -38.89
C GLU A 973 2.39 -20.44 -39.91
N LYS A 974 2.16 -21.03 -41.09
CA LYS A 974 1.35 -20.39 -42.14
C LYS A 974 -0.13 -20.56 -41.82
N LYS A 975 -0.89 -19.48 -41.99
CA LYS A 975 -2.35 -19.46 -41.90
C LYS A 975 -2.95 -20.51 -42.84
N LYS A 976 -3.89 -21.31 -42.33
CA LYS A 976 -4.61 -22.37 -43.07
C LYS A 976 -6.01 -21.87 -43.47
N LYS A 977 -6.55 -22.40 -44.56
CA LYS A 977 -7.92 -22.12 -45.03
C LYS A 977 -8.64 -23.42 -45.40
N ILE A 978 -9.93 -23.50 -45.11
CA ILE A 978 -10.82 -24.62 -45.38
C ILE A 978 -11.78 -24.24 -46.52
N ASP A 979 -11.58 -24.79 -47.71
CA ASP A 979 -12.26 -24.34 -48.94
C ASP A 979 -13.74 -24.78 -49.09
N LYS A 980 -14.41 -25.33 -48.06
CA LYS A 980 -15.73 -26.00 -48.22
C LYS A 980 -16.68 -25.97 -46.99
N LEU A 981 -16.67 -24.93 -46.15
CA LEU A 981 -17.58 -24.86 -44.99
C LEU A 981 -19.07 -24.87 -45.37
N GLU A 982 -19.46 -24.18 -46.44
CA GLU A 982 -20.86 -24.03 -46.87
C GLU A 982 -21.57 -25.34 -47.22
N LYS A 983 -20.84 -26.39 -47.62
CA LYS A 983 -21.41 -27.69 -48.00
C LYS A 983 -21.63 -28.63 -46.81
N ALA A 984 -21.16 -28.26 -45.62
CA ALA A 984 -21.21 -29.11 -44.42
C ALA A 984 -22.47 -28.89 -43.56
N PHE A 985 -23.22 -27.80 -43.79
CA PHE A 985 -24.43 -27.43 -43.04
C PHE A 985 -25.57 -28.46 -43.20
N GLY A 986 -25.69 -29.42 -42.27
CA GLY A 986 -26.83 -30.34 -42.14
C GLY A 986 -27.91 -29.87 -41.17
N GLU A 987 -28.58 -30.82 -40.50
CA GLU A 987 -29.73 -30.54 -39.60
C GLU A 987 -29.32 -29.70 -38.38
N ILE A 988 -30.16 -28.73 -38.00
CA ILE A 988 -29.92 -27.81 -36.87
C ILE A 988 -30.52 -28.42 -35.60
N LEU A 989 -29.69 -28.63 -34.59
CA LEU A 989 -30.15 -28.95 -33.23
C LEU A 989 -30.22 -27.65 -32.41
N VAL A 990 -31.35 -27.41 -31.74
CA VAL A 990 -31.59 -26.18 -30.99
C VAL A 990 -30.84 -26.17 -29.65
N ASN A 991 -30.33 -24.99 -29.33
CA ASN A 991 -29.36 -24.62 -28.32
C ASN A 991 -29.66 -25.00 -26.85
N SER A 992 -30.93 -25.20 -26.48
CA SER A 992 -31.32 -25.42 -25.07
C SER A 992 -30.71 -26.70 -24.47
N ILE A 993 -30.39 -27.69 -25.31
CA ILE A 993 -29.90 -29.00 -24.84
C ILE A 993 -28.48 -28.91 -24.29
N TYR A 994 -27.57 -28.11 -24.84
CA TYR A 994 -26.16 -28.12 -24.43
C TYR A 994 -25.92 -27.39 -23.09
N GLY A 995 -26.50 -26.20 -22.92
CA GLY A 995 -26.42 -25.44 -21.67
C GLY A 995 -27.15 -26.15 -20.52
N GLU A 996 -28.35 -26.69 -20.77
CA GLU A 996 -29.09 -27.47 -19.78
C GLU A 996 -28.39 -28.79 -19.44
N TYR A 997 -27.79 -29.48 -20.42
CA TYR A 997 -27.12 -30.76 -20.17
C TYR A 997 -25.90 -30.64 -19.26
N TYR A 998 -25.07 -29.62 -19.47
CA TYR A 998 -23.94 -29.37 -18.56
C TYR A 998 -24.44 -28.89 -17.19
N SER A 999 -25.35 -27.91 -17.13
CA SER A 999 -25.88 -27.38 -15.87
C SER A 999 -26.71 -28.36 -15.02
N GLN A 1000 -27.31 -29.40 -15.62
CA GLN A 1000 -28.00 -30.48 -14.90
C GLN A 1000 -27.06 -31.57 -14.36
N LYS A 1001 -25.77 -31.54 -14.74
CA LYS A 1001 -24.74 -32.48 -14.30
C LYS A 1001 -23.67 -31.75 -13.49
N SER A 1002 -22.65 -32.49 -13.05
CA SER A 1002 -21.55 -31.99 -12.22
C SER A 1002 -20.82 -30.73 -12.73
N LEU A 1003 -21.04 -30.18 -13.94
CA LEU A 1003 -20.38 -28.96 -14.44
C LEU A 1003 -21.42 -27.86 -14.75
N TYR A 1004 -21.51 -26.85 -13.89
CA TYR A 1004 -22.30 -25.67 -14.13
C TYR A 1004 -21.51 -24.62 -14.93
N LEU A 1005 -22.08 -24.23 -16.07
CA LEU A 1005 -21.62 -23.11 -16.90
C LEU A 1005 -22.70 -22.02 -16.88
N GLY A 1006 -22.37 -20.82 -16.42
CA GLY A 1006 -23.25 -19.66 -16.39
C GLY A 1006 -23.18 -18.82 -17.68
N PRO A 1007 -23.91 -17.69 -17.74
CA PRO A 1007 -24.10 -16.91 -18.96
C PRO A 1007 -22.82 -16.51 -19.70
N VAL A 1008 -21.72 -16.26 -18.99
CA VAL A 1008 -20.42 -15.89 -19.59
C VAL A 1008 -19.79 -17.02 -20.42
N PHE A 1009 -20.09 -18.29 -20.12
CA PHE A 1009 -19.53 -19.48 -20.80
C PHE A 1009 -20.54 -20.23 -21.68
N GLN A 1010 -21.80 -19.80 -21.76
CA GLN A 1010 -22.84 -20.37 -22.63
C GLN A 1010 -22.83 -19.71 -24.03
N ASN A 1011 -21.70 -19.76 -24.73
CA ASN A 1011 -21.49 -18.99 -25.97
C ASN A 1011 -21.80 -19.74 -27.29
N ILE A 1012 -22.32 -20.96 -27.20
CA ILE A 1012 -22.77 -21.72 -28.37
C ILE A 1012 -24.07 -21.06 -28.85
N ASP A 1013 -24.12 -20.64 -30.12
CA ASP A 1013 -25.33 -20.05 -30.72
C ASP A 1013 -26.16 -21.13 -31.45
N LYS A 1014 -25.49 -22.00 -32.22
CA LYS A 1014 -26.14 -23.13 -32.93
C LYS A 1014 -25.22 -24.35 -32.98
N VAL A 1015 -25.84 -25.52 -33.02
CA VAL A 1015 -25.17 -26.80 -33.29
C VAL A 1015 -25.72 -27.38 -34.57
N PHE A 1016 -24.83 -27.85 -35.42
CA PHE A 1016 -25.16 -28.49 -36.68
C PHE A 1016 -24.48 -29.86 -36.75
N LEU A 1017 -25.05 -30.77 -37.52
CA LEU A 1017 -24.46 -32.08 -37.82
C LEU A 1017 -24.04 -32.14 -39.29
N ASP A 1018 -22.89 -32.73 -39.56
CA ASP A 1018 -22.49 -33.02 -40.94
C ASP A 1018 -23.18 -34.29 -41.44
N GLN A 1019 -22.97 -34.64 -42.72
CA GLN A 1019 -23.52 -35.85 -43.34
C GLN A 1019 -23.08 -37.18 -42.67
N TYR A 1020 -22.14 -37.12 -41.72
CA TYR A 1020 -21.63 -38.26 -40.94
C TYR A 1020 -21.98 -38.15 -39.45
N GLU A 1021 -22.97 -37.32 -39.09
CA GLU A 1021 -23.41 -37.03 -37.71
C GLU A 1021 -22.32 -36.40 -36.82
N LYS A 1022 -21.33 -35.72 -37.40
CA LYS A 1022 -20.30 -35.02 -36.61
C LYS A 1022 -20.75 -33.59 -36.29
N PRO A 1023 -20.65 -33.15 -35.01
CA PRO A 1023 -21.10 -31.83 -34.63
C PRO A 1023 -20.13 -30.73 -35.07
N PHE A 1024 -20.65 -29.59 -35.50
CA PHE A 1024 -19.94 -28.33 -35.60
C PHE A 1024 -20.77 -27.21 -34.97
N LEU A 1025 -20.10 -26.35 -34.20
CA LEU A 1025 -20.75 -25.30 -33.43
C LEU A 1025 -20.58 -23.96 -34.12
N ARG A 1026 -21.58 -23.10 -34.00
CA ARG A 1026 -21.50 -21.68 -34.37
C ARG A 1026 -21.44 -20.83 -33.11
N ILE A 1027 -20.51 -19.88 -33.08
CA ILE A 1027 -20.41 -18.82 -32.07
C ILE A 1027 -20.81 -17.50 -32.75
N ASP A 1028 -21.55 -16.67 -32.01
CA ASP A 1028 -21.84 -15.29 -32.39
C ASP A 1028 -21.14 -14.33 -31.42
N ASN A 1029 -20.00 -13.79 -31.86
CA ASN A 1029 -19.15 -12.90 -31.06
C ASN A 1029 -19.88 -11.62 -30.62
N SER A 1030 -20.94 -11.21 -31.31
CA SER A 1030 -21.71 -10.01 -30.97
C SER A 1030 -22.59 -10.19 -29.72
N LYS A 1031 -22.85 -11.43 -29.32
CA LYS A 1031 -23.74 -11.77 -28.20
C LYS A 1031 -23.00 -12.19 -26.92
N MET A 1032 -21.66 -12.25 -26.96
CA MET A 1032 -20.86 -12.72 -25.84
C MET A 1032 -20.78 -11.68 -24.72
N LEU A 1033 -20.93 -12.13 -23.48
CA LEU A 1033 -20.71 -11.30 -22.30
C LEU A 1033 -19.21 -11.21 -21.99
N PRO A 1034 -18.68 -10.08 -21.50
CA PRO A 1034 -17.26 -9.96 -21.17
C PRO A 1034 -16.89 -10.82 -19.95
N VAL A 1035 -15.70 -11.44 -19.98
CA VAL A 1035 -15.16 -12.26 -18.89
C VAL A 1035 -14.36 -11.42 -17.89
N LEU A 1036 -13.38 -10.66 -18.41
CA LEU A 1036 -12.38 -9.90 -17.65
C LEU A 1036 -12.36 -8.41 -18.03
N ASN A 1037 -13.16 -7.99 -19.02
CA ASN A 1037 -13.15 -6.66 -19.65
C ASN A 1037 -11.79 -6.32 -20.30
N LEU A 1038 -11.15 -7.33 -20.91
CA LEU A 1038 -9.82 -7.19 -21.55
C LEU A 1038 -9.86 -7.32 -23.07
N GLY A 1039 -11.05 -7.24 -23.67
CA GLY A 1039 -11.20 -7.20 -25.11
C GLY A 1039 -10.80 -8.52 -25.78
N PHE A 1040 -9.64 -8.54 -26.44
CA PHE A 1040 -9.12 -9.72 -27.15
C PHE A 1040 -9.09 -10.97 -26.25
N TYR A 1041 -8.62 -10.82 -25.01
CA TYR A 1041 -8.47 -11.97 -24.11
C TYR A 1041 -9.81 -12.55 -23.67
N ASP A 1042 -10.88 -11.76 -23.58
CA ASP A 1042 -12.22 -12.27 -23.28
C ASP A 1042 -12.68 -13.22 -24.38
N LYS A 1043 -12.53 -12.79 -25.63
CA LYS A 1043 -12.86 -13.60 -26.81
C LYS A 1043 -12.01 -14.86 -26.88
N PHE A 1044 -10.70 -14.75 -26.67
CA PHE A 1044 -9.81 -15.91 -26.65
C PHE A 1044 -10.23 -16.94 -25.59
N VAL A 1045 -10.49 -16.51 -24.36
CA VAL A 1045 -10.97 -17.39 -23.27
C VAL A 1045 -12.24 -18.11 -23.70
N GLN A 1046 -13.22 -17.39 -24.20
CA GLN A 1046 -14.51 -17.98 -24.53
C GLN A 1046 -14.45 -18.89 -25.76
N TRP A 1047 -13.63 -18.58 -26.76
CA TRP A 1047 -13.46 -19.45 -27.94
C TRP A 1047 -12.77 -20.76 -27.61
N VAL A 1048 -11.71 -20.70 -26.80
CA VAL A 1048 -11.01 -21.89 -26.31
C VAL A 1048 -11.92 -22.72 -25.41
N ASP A 1049 -12.74 -22.08 -24.58
CA ASP A 1049 -13.72 -22.79 -23.76
C ASP A 1049 -14.78 -23.51 -24.62
N VAL A 1050 -15.35 -22.83 -25.63
CA VAL A 1050 -16.27 -23.46 -26.58
C VAL A 1050 -15.60 -24.59 -27.36
N ALA A 1051 -14.30 -24.50 -27.68
CA ALA A 1051 -13.56 -25.61 -28.28
C ALA A 1051 -13.53 -26.85 -27.37
N PHE A 1052 -13.32 -26.68 -26.07
CA PHE A 1052 -13.42 -27.78 -25.11
C PHE A 1052 -14.84 -28.33 -25.00
N GLN A 1053 -15.86 -27.46 -24.98
CA GLN A 1053 -17.26 -27.89 -25.02
C GLN A 1053 -17.58 -28.69 -26.29
N ALA A 1054 -17.07 -28.26 -27.45
CA ALA A 1054 -17.25 -28.93 -28.74
C ALA A 1054 -16.70 -30.36 -28.75
N LEU A 1055 -15.53 -30.55 -28.17
CA LEU A 1055 -14.94 -31.87 -28.08
C LEU A 1055 -15.65 -32.73 -27.02
N GLY A 1056 -15.98 -32.17 -25.86
CA GLY A 1056 -16.73 -32.85 -24.80
C GLY A 1056 -18.12 -33.31 -25.26
N ALA A 1057 -18.77 -32.52 -26.11
CA ALA A 1057 -20.05 -32.81 -26.75
C ALA A 1057 -20.07 -34.13 -27.53
N THR A 1058 -18.93 -34.53 -28.10
CA THR A 1058 -18.85 -35.77 -28.87
C THR A 1058 -18.99 -37.03 -27.99
N GLY A 1059 -18.75 -36.89 -26.68
CA GLY A 1059 -18.89 -37.96 -25.67
C GLY A 1059 -20.25 -38.03 -24.97
N LEU A 1060 -21.23 -37.25 -25.41
CA LEU A 1060 -22.56 -37.21 -24.78
C LEU A 1060 -23.24 -38.58 -24.70
N LYS A 1061 -23.01 -39.47 -25.68
CA LYS A 1061 -23.54 -40.85 -25.68
C LYS A 1061 -23.08 -41.68 -24.46
N ASN A 1062 -21.98 -41.30 -23.81
CA ASN A 1062 -21.42 -42.00 -22.65
C ASN A 1062 -22.00 -41.52 -21.31
N ASN A 1063 -22.94 -40.56 -21.31
CA ASN A 1063 -23.61 -40.01 -20.13
C ASN A 1063 -22.67 -39.41 -19.06
N LYS A 1064 -21.44 -39.00 -19.41
CA LYS A 1064 -20.46 -38.40 -18.50
C LYS A 1064 -20.08 -36.97 -18.89
N THR A 1065 -19.60 -36.20 -17.91
CA THR A 1065 -19.04 -34.86 -18.11
C THR A 1065 -17.52 -34.95 -18.21
N TYR A 1066 -16.91 -34.31 -19.22
CA TYR A 1066 -15.46 -34.33 -19.43
C TYR A 1066 -14.86 -32.94 -19.27
N ILE A 1067 -13.66 -32.86 -18.69
CA ILE A 1067 -12.90 -31.60 -18.51
C ILE A 1067 -11.52 -31.70 -19.16
N PRO A 1068 -10.99 -30.62 -19.75
CA PRO A 1068 -9.67 -30.62 -20.38
C PRO A 1068 -8.56 -30.80 -19.34
N VAL A 1069 -7.58 -31.65 -19.65
CA VAL A 1069 -6.38 -31.87 -18.81
C VAL A 1069 -5.07 -31.63 -19.56
N ARG A 1070 -5.08 -31.71 -20.89
CA ARG A 1070 -3.92 -31.44 -21.73
C ARG A 1070 -4.32 -30.89 -23.09
N VAL A 1071 -3.49 -30.02 -23.66
CA VAL A 1071 -3.49 -29.65 -25.08
C VAL A 1071 -2.06 -29.78 -25.59
N ALA A 1072 -1.83 -30.59 -26.62
CA ALA A 1072 -0.49 -30.82 -27.15
C ALA A 1072 0.07 -29.55 -27.81
N LYS A 1073 -0.76 -28.84 -28.57
CA LYS A 1073 -0.37 -27.57 -29.21
C LYS A 1073 -1.57 -26.68 -29.51
N ILE A 1074 -1.36 -25.37 -29.38
CA ILE A 1074 -2.28 -24.31 -29.73
C ILE A 1074 -1.56 -23.35 -30.67
N SER A 1075 -2.05 -23.28 -31.90
CA SER A 1075 -1.61 -22.31 -32.90
C SER A 1075 -2.71 -21.26 -33.10
N THR A 1076 -2.34 -20.00 -33.04
CA THR A 1076 -3.25 -18.87 -33.32
C THR A 1076 -2.77 -18.12 -34.56
N PHE A 1077 -3.69 -17.67 -35.41
CA PHE A 1077 -3.40 -17.09 -36.73
C PHE A 1077 -4.12 -15.77 -36.99
N PHE A 1078 -4.54 -15.08 -35.94
CA PHE A 1078 -5.34 -13.85 -36.02
C PHE A 1078 -4.73 -12.77 -35.15
N GLU A 1079 -4.69 -11.54 -35.65
CA GLU A 1079 -4.06 -10.40 -34.96
C GLU A 1079 -5.07 -9.33 -34.52
N ASN A 1080 -6.02 -8.91 -35.38
CA ASN A 1080 -6.91 -7.77 -35.06
C ASN A 1080 -8.34 -7.85 -35.62
N ASP A 1081 -8.62 -8.65 -36.66
CA ASP A 1081 -9.97 -8.72 -37.27
C ASP A 1081 -10.68 -10.00 -36.85
N ILE A 1082 -11.85 -9.84 -36.24
CA ILE A 1082 -12.61 -10.94 -35.66
C ILE A 1082 -13.99 -10.91 -36.28
N SER A 1083 -14.25 -11.85 -37.18
CA SER A 1083 -15.59 -12.07 -37.75
C SER A 1083 -16.62 -12.21 -36.63
N ASN A 1084 -17.81 -11.64 -36.82
CA ASN A 1084 -18.88 -11.76 -35.83
C ASN A 1084 -19.34 -13.22 -35.68
N ILE A 1085 -19.17 -14.03 -36.72
CA ILE A 1085 -19.57 -15.43 -36.74
C ILE A 1085 -18.32 -16.29 -36.87
N LEU A 1086 -18.21 -17.27 -35.97
CA LEU A 1086 -17.16 -18.28 -36.02
C LEU A 1086 -17.76 -19.68 -35.99
N PHE A 1087 -17.04 -20.64 -36.56
CA PHE A 1087 -17.36 -22.05 -36.50
C PHE A 1087 -16.28 -22.81 -35.72
N VAL A 1088 -16.72 -23.75 -34.88
CA VAL A 1088 -15.84 -24.62 -34.09
C VAL A 1088 -16.06 -26.05 -34.55
N ILE A 1089 -14.97 -26.66 -35.04
CA ILE A 1089 -14.99 -27.96 -35.72
C ILE A 1089 -14.13 -28.94 -34.90
N PRO A 1090 -14.75 -29.81 -34.07
CA PRO A 1090 -14.05 -30.87 -33.37
C PRO A 1090 -13.74 -32.07 -34.28
N SER A 1091 -12.60 -32.70 -34.07
CA SER A 1091 -12.18 -33.95 -34.70
C SER A 1091 -11.76 -34.94 -33.62
N VAL A 1092 -12.58 -35.97 -33.39
CA VAL A 1092 -12.31 -36.98 -32.36
C VAL A 1092 -11.33 -38.02 -32.89
N ILE A 1093 -10.22 -38.21 -32.17
CA ILE A 1093 -9.23 -39.25 -32.42
C ILE A 1093 -9.56 -40.49 -31.60
N LYS A 1094 -9.92 -40.31 -30.32
CA LYS A 1094 -10.25 -41.38 -29.40
C LYS A 1094 -11.37 -40.95 -28.45
N ILE A 1095 -12.30 -41.87 -28.17
CA ILE A 1095 -13.34 -41.67 -27.18
C ILE A 1095 -13.63 -42.97 -26.42
N ASP A 1096 -13.55 -42.93 -25.09
CA ASP A 1096 -13.98 -44.02 -24.22
C ASP A 1096 -14.69 -43.47 -22.97
N SER A 1097 -14.93 -44.31 -21.97
CA SER A 1097 -15.66 -43.91 -20.75
C SER A 1097 -14.84 -43.05 -19.79
N VAL A 1098 -13.54 -42.86 -20.05
CA VAL A 1098 -12.59 -42.15 -19.20
C VAL A 1098 -11.98 -40.95 -19.94
N ASP A 1099 -11.56 -41.14 -21.18
CA ASP A 1099 -10.81 -40.16 -21.97
C ASP A 1099 -11.53 -39.79 -23.28
N ILE A 1100 -11.46 -38.50 -23.64
CA ILE A 1100 -11.69 -38.01 -25.01
C ILE A 1100 -10.38 -37.38 -25.49
N ILE A 1101 -9.92 -37.78 -26.67
CA ILE A 1101 -8.76 -37.20 -27.34
C ILE A 1101 -9.17 -36.73 -28.72
N GLY A 1102 -8.82 -35.50 -29.07
CA GLY A 1102 -9.12 -34.94 -30.37
C GLY A 1102 -8.50 -33.57 -30.62
N ASP A 1103 -8.77 -33.06 -31.80
CA ASP A 1103 -8.35 -31.73 -32.25
C ASP A 1103 -9.58 -30.84 -32.42
N VAL A 1104 -9.38 -29.52 -32.38
CA VAL A 1104 -10.45 -28.56 -32.64
C VAL A 1104 -9.90 -27.41 -33.48
N LEU A 1105 -10.62 -27.07 -34.55
CA LEU A 1105 -10.37 -25.89 -35.35
C LEU A 1105 -11.43 -24.83 -35.07
N ILE A 1106 -11.00 -23.59 -34.91
CA ILE A 1106 -11.86 -22.41 -34.85
C ILE A 1106 -11.61 -21.61 -36.12
N VAL A 1107 -12.66 -21.42 -36.91
CA VAL A 1107 -12.59 -20.84 -38.25
C VAL A 1107 -13.60 -19.71 -38.41
N ASN A 1108 -13.28 -18.71 -39.22
CA ASN A 1108 -14.25 -17.68 -39.59
C ASN A 1108 -15.20 -18.15 -40.70
N GLU A 1109 -16.14 -17.28 -41.07
CA GLU A 1109 -17.11 -17.53 -42.14
C GLU A 1109 -16.47 -17.77 -43.51
N ASP A 1110 -15.30 -17.18 -43.77
CA ASP A 1110 -14.52 -17.40 -44.99
C ASP A 1110 -13.71 -18.72 -44.97
N GLY A 1111 -13.78 -19.48 -43.88
CA GLY A 1111 -13.06 -20.72 -43.66
C GLY A 1111 -11.58 -20.56 -43.34
N GLU A 1112 -11.14 -19.35 -42.99
CA GLU A 1112 -9.81 -19.13 -42.46
C GLU A 1112 -9.69 -19.65 -41.03
N VAL A 1113 -8.64 -20.42 -40.75
CA VAL A 1113 -8.36 -20.94 -39.41
C VAL A 1113 -7.80 -19.80 -38.55
N LEU A 1114 -8.47 -19.53 -37.43
CA LEU A 1114 -8.06 -18.55 -36.43
C LEU A 1114 -7.32 -19.24 -35.27
N ILE A 1115 -7.86 -20.35 -34.76
CA ILE A 1115 -7.22 -21.14 -33.70
C ILE A 1115 -7.24 -22.60 -34.09
N GLU A 1116 -6.12 -23.28 -33.90
CA GLU A 1116 -5.98 -24.72 -34.03
C GLU A 1116 -5.48 -25.28 -32.69
N LEU A 1117 -6.30 -26.10 -32.05
CA LEU A 1117 -5.94 -26.85 -30.85
C LEU A 1117 -5.77 -28.32 -31.24
N THR A 1118 -4.59 -28.87 -31.01
CA THR A 1118 -4.27 -30.27 -31.35
C THR A 1118 -3.91 -31.08 -30.12
N GLY A 1119 -4.24 -32.37 -30.16
CA GLY A 1119 -3.99 -33.32 -29.07
C GLY A 1119 -4.64 -32.88 -27.75
N ILE A 1120 -5.88 -32.35 -27.82
CA ILE A 1120 -6.67 -32.07 -26.63
C ILE A 1120 -7.01 -33.40 -25.97
N SER A 1121 -6.70 -33.54 -24.69
CA SER A 1121 -7.12 -34.67 -23.86
C SER A 1121 -8.06 -34.17 -22.78
N MET A 1122 -9.25 -34.75 -22.71
CA MET A 1122 -10.27 -34.48 -21.70
C MET A 1122 -10.57 -35.74 -20.89
N LYS A 1123 -10.84 -35.58 -19.60
CA LYS A 1123 -11.15 -36.68 -18.68
C LYS A 1123 -12.53 -36.59 -18.06
N SER A 1124 -13.18 -37.73 -17.89
CA SER A 1124 -14.51 -37.80 -17.28
C SER A 1124 -14.48 -37.52 -15.77
N ILE A 1125 -15.45 -36.77 -15.26
CA ILE A 1125 -15.69 -36.57 -13.82
C ILE A 1125 -16.40 -37.81 -13.25
N THR A 1126 -15.87 -38.43 -12.20
CA THR A 1126 -16.51 -39.56 -11.49
C THR A 1126 -16.98 -39.11 -10.10
N SER A 1127 -18.29 -39.17 -9.86
CA SER A 1127 -18.90 -38.84 -8.57
C SER A 1127 -18.63 -39.92 -7.51
N HIS A 1128 -17.62 -39.72 -6.66
CA HIS A 1128 -17.67 -40.09 -5.24
C HIS A 1128 -16.56 -39.39 -4.45
N VAL A 1129 -16.98 -38.91 -3.28
CA VAL A 1129 -16.25 -38.28 -2.19
C VAL A 1129 -15.02 -39.12 -1.79
N GLU A 1130 -13.95 -38.41 -1.41
CA GLU A 1130 -12.63 -38.86 -0.91
C GLU A 1130 -11.52 -39.16 -1.93
N ASN A 1131 -10.46 -38.34 -1.81
CA ASN A 1131 -9.09 -38.52 -2.28
C ASN A 1131 -8.76 -38.34 -3.77
N LYS A 1132 -8.17 -37.15 -4.05
CA LYS A 1132 -7.18 -36.86 -5.08
C LYS A 1132 -7.61 -37.20 -6.51
N LEU A 1133 -7.84 -36.15 -7.32
CA LEU A 1133 -7.51 -36.20 -8.75
C LEU A 1133 -5.99 -36.52 -8.86
N LYS A 1134 -5.62 -37.80 -8.73
CA LYS A 1134 -4.28 -38.27 -9.07
C LYS A 1134 -4.21 -38.32 -10.59
N ILE A 1135 -3.68 -37.26 -11.18
CA ILE A 1135 -3.17 -37.34 -12.53
C ILE A 1135 -1.96 -38.28 -12.46
N VAL A 1136 -2.13 -39.45 -13.09
CA VAL A 1136 -1.07 -40.45 -13.26
C VAL A 1136 0.13 -39.75 -13.91
N ARG A 1137 1.32 -39.83 -13.29
CA ARG A 1137 2.58 -39.39 -13.90
C ARG A 1137 2.74 -40.11 -15.26
N TYR A 1138 2.66 -39.37 -16.35
CA TYR A 1138 2.90 -39.88 -17.69
C TYR A 1138 4.38 -39.73 -18.03
N GLU A 1139 5.16 -40.78 -17.80
CA GLU A 1139 6.40 -41.04 -18.54
C GLU A 1139 6.05 -41.97 -19.70
N LYS A 1140 6.37 -41.58 -20.95
CA LYS A 1140 6.18 -42.31 -22.22
C LYS A 1140 4.82 -42.22 -22.92
N ILE A 1141 4.57 -41.11 -23.62
CA ILE A 1141 3.85 -41.11 -24.91
C ILE A 1141 4.52 -40.07 -25.83
N ASP A 1142 5.68 -40.41 -26.40
CA ASP A 1142 6.36 -39.63 -27.47
C ASP A 1142 6.19 -40.30 -28.84
N LYS A 1143 5.19 -41.18 -29.01
CA LYS A 1143 4.90 -41.86 -30.29
C LYS A 1143 3.40 -42.09 -30.50
N ILE A 1144 2.63 -41.02 -30.59
CA ILE A 1144 1.34 -40.91 -31.33
C ILE A 1144 1.31 -39.48 -31.83
#